data_AF-K0R9Z9-F1
#
_entry.id   AF-K0R9Z9-F1
#
_cell.length_a   1.000
_cell.length_b   1.000
_cell.length_c   1.000
_cell.angle_alpha   90.00
_cell.angle_beta   90.00
_cell.angle_gamma   90.00
#
_symmetry.space_group_name_H-M   'P 1'
#
loop_
_entity.id
_entity.type
_entity.pdbx_description
1 polymer ?
#
loop_
_entity_poly.entity_id
_entity_poly.type
_entity_poly.pdbx_seq_one_letter_code
_entity_poly.pdbx_strand_id
1 'polypeptide(L)'
;QLDSRSDESQTSKRPSGVSVQRPKKEDRGVQNRKKRKEDNKIPYRDWLANIQDELLLLDDLLDVGLVSLNEQSIEMLLATFVYPMLLQPLLLPLTRFASTKKQTGDENGESAVRKAVIDLQSPSPLKEDDEDEHDDVGVAGPCSNESTASNGSSTCAVNGETPLRSSRDMDTAPAKTALFGLSAILQTVSNGTFRHLLLTALLHPLAPEASNGAVISSRPQVVLRNCSSDSVEIRTETKQADQSRLNEPFQQNINVYTFGTSNQDKQWLVPSSSPSANSLELDTTCVFILAPSLVDMLRKYTCPGEDLKDLLSIQTKNSTRTNPYRKRLMSAIAGDDETVSLKSLAVAVLHAAVLSVDNLVLQKLFLETLNEDEARKTIQCVAKGLVHTSVTYDGWWKATFDTNAARALIDLVSSNSDHLTISHGIVDHIRMKSSQYLLTLPARLDSKSREAMKGAKSKPNMIDRQHLDSWLLDRFFFDQSDKSSISVVENMRCLKETPCEDSSMGQYRYGLEVLSKLTFNETRDILCESTHIVDNMIVTESKSATPFHCASSWALTSLYLDSISMKLLKLREVFDGKVGDAARQSCMSAESPGDSDRAYSIAQISSKLAIAMLDEESDTKSSDSRPSHGTIVGLVGKPAFPCVCEVSPSFVSLFTGRTCISNEGIQWQSLYLVVVGRYGIFAEPNSSGAGGKGRVITAFRLACLAVKKDTTSLANNKTPARRLLLAHASLDPNPPALFVAETRSKEPRNRDGLRFTRSRMDLWFEDANAANHACKILSGKVIKARAKRGGKIKAALL
;
A
#
# COMPACT_ATOMS: atom_id res chain seq x y z
N GLN A 1 73.12 16.99 -6.15
CA GLN A 1 72.56 15.61 -6.13
C GLN A 1 71.29 15.67 -6.99
N LEU A 2 71.44 15.72 -8.31
CA LEU A 2 71.46 14.58 -9.27
C LEU A 2 70.10 13.85 -9.27
N ASP A 3 69.18 14.17 -10.17
CA ASP A 3 69.03 13.69 -11.57
C ASP A 3 68.62 12.22 -11.72
N SER A 4 67.47 11.97 -12.38
CA SER A 4 67.46 11.22 -13.66
C SER A 4 66.05 11.09 -14.28
N ARG A 5 65.98 11.51 -15.55
CA ARG A 5 64.95 11.26 -16.57
C ARG A 5 65.13 9.88 -17.23
N SER A 6 64.08 9.39 -17.88
CA SER A 6 64.10 8.64 -19.16
C SER A 6 62.66 8.60 -19.71
N ASP A 7 62.34 9.33 -20.79
CA ASP A 7 62.43 8.96 -22.23
C ASP A 7 61.26 8.05 -22.67
N GLU A 8 60.25 8.61 -23.34
CA GLU A 8 60.11 8.71 -24.81
C GLU A 8 59.75 7.38 -25.51
N SER A 9 58.53 7.31 -26.07
CA SER A 9 58.32 6.73 -27.41
C SER A 9 57.13 7.40 -28.10
N GLN A 10 57.46 8.19 -29.12
CA GLN A 10 56.54 8.71 -30.13
C GLN A 10 56.34 7.66 -31.22
N THR A 11 55.11 7.48 -31.70
CA THR A 11 54.86 6.95 -33.05
C THR A 11 53.76 7.73 -33.77
N SER A 12 54.23 8.54 -34.72
CA SER A 12 53.80 8.61 -36.13
C SER A 12 52.35 8.97 -36.50
N LYS A 13 52.27 10.11 -37.20
CA LYS A 13 51.13 10.67 -37.95
C LYS A 13 50.84 9.88 -39.23
N ARG A 14 49.55 9.80 -39.60
CA ARG A 14 49.09 9.93 -41.00
C ARG A 14 47.78 10.73 -41.05
N PRO A 15 47.65 11.74 -41.94
CA PRO A 15 46.42 12.51 -42.13
C PRO A 15 45.68 12.08 -43.41
N SER A 16 44.35 12.15 -43.40
CA SER A 16 43.48 12.65 -44.49
C SER A 16 42.06 12.10 -44.35
N GLY A 17 41.11 13.01 -44.20
CA GLY A 17 39.69 12.70 -44.09
C GLY A 17 38.91 14.00 -44.01
N VAL A 18 38.69 14.62 -45.17
CA VAL A 18 37.89 15.83 -45.35
C VAL A 18 36.45 15.51 -44.94
N SER A 19 36.05 15.90 -43.73
CA SER A 19 34.64 15.84 -43.31
C SER A 19 33.99 17.20 -43.59
N VAL A 20 33.03 17.20 -44.52
CA VAL A 20 32.14 18.33 -44.83
C VAL A 20 31.38 18.72 -43.56
N GLN A 21 31.70 19.88 -42.99
CA GLN A 21 30.95 20.47 -41.87
C GLN A 21 29.62 21.01 -42.39
N ARG A 22 28.51 20.32 -42.08
CA ARG A 22 27.17 20.92 -42.13
C ARG A 22 27.01 21.89 -40.95
N PRO A 23 26.38 23.07 -41.14
CA PRO A 23 26.26 24.09 -40.10
C PRO A 23 25.34 23.63 -38.95
N LYS A 24 25.93 23.43 -37.77
CA LYS A 24 25.26 23.17 -36.47
C LYS A 24 24.51 24.41 -35.94
N LYS A 25 23.48 24.90 -36.63
CA LYS A 25 22.67 26.03 -36.15
C LYS A 25 21.33 25.66 -35.51
N GLU A 26 20.83 24.43 -35.68
CA GLU A 26 19.53 24.02 -35.08
C GLU A 26 19.61 23.43 -33.66
N ASP A 27 20.76 22.89 -33.23
CA ASP A 27 20.88 22.25 -31.91
C ASP A 27 20.95 23.23 -30.72
N ARG A 28 21.34 24.49 -30.94
CA ARG A 28 21.40 25.50 -29.87
C ARG A 28 20.02 25.95 -29.38
N GLY A 29 19.00 25.90 -30.25
CA GLY A 29 17.62 26.22 -29.87
C GLY A 29 17.00 25.17 -28.94
N VAL A 30 17.31 23.89 -29.17
CA VAL A 30 16.82 22.76 -28.36
C VAL A 30 17.52 22.70 -27.00
N GLN A 31 18.83 22.96 -26.96
CA GLN A 31 19.57 23.04 -25.69
C GLN A 31 19.15 24.23 -24.83
N ASN A 32 18.92 25.42 -25.42
CA ASN A 32 18.44 26.58 -24.66
C ASN A 32 16.97 26.42 -24.20
N ARG A 33 16.13 25.70 -24.95
CA ARG A 33 14.78 25.30 -24.49
C ARG A 33 14.81 24.25 -23.38
N LYS A 34 15.78 23.32 -23.39
CA LYS A 34 15.98 22.38 -22.26
C LYS A 34 16.49 23.11 -21.01
N LYS A 35 17.49 24.00 -21.16
CA LYS A 35 18.07 24.73 -20.04
C LYS A 35 17.05 25.68 -19.37
N ARG A 36 16.25 26.42 -20.16
CA ARG A 36 15.14 27.22 -19.62
C ARG A 36 14.01 26.41 -18.97
N LYS A 37 13.85 25.13 -19.32
CA LYS A 37 12.89 24.22 -18.65
C LYS A 37 13.44 23.64 -17.34
N GLU A 38 14.75 23.60 -17.16
CA GLU A 38 15.38 23.21 -15.89
C GLU A 38 15.45 24.39 -14.91
N ASP A 39 15.74 25.60 -15.39
CA ASP A 39 15.88 26.79 -14.53
C ASP A 39 14.53 27.33 -13.98
N ASN A 40 13.38 26.96 -14.58
CA ASN A 40 12.05 27.38 -14.10
C ASN A 40 11.36 26.36 -13.18
N LYS A 41 12.02 25.25 -12.84
CA LYS A 41 11.53 24.38 -11.78
C LYS A 41 12.05 24.95 -10.47
N ILE A 42 11.30 25.88 -9.87
CA ILE A 42 11.36 26.01 -8.41
C ILE A 42 11.25 24.57 -7.90
N PRO A 43 12.26 24.06 -7.16
CA PRO A 43 12.21 22.71 -6.65
C PRO A 43 10.87 22.56 -5.94
N TYR A 44 10.07 21.59 -6.36
CA TYR A 44 8.78 21.31 -5.75
C TYR A 44 8.87 21.22 -4.20
N ARG A 45 10.05 20.81 -3.72
CA ARG A 45 10.48 20.84 -2.32
C ARG A 45 10.43 22.22 -1.65
N ASP A 46 10.84 23.29 -2.33
CA ASP A 46 10.89 24.64 -1.75
C ASP A 46 9.47 25.20 -1.60
N TRP A 47 8.60 24.96 -2.59
CA TRP A 47 7.19 25.33 -2.49
C TRP A 47 6.48 24.60 -1.34
N LEU A 48 6.78 23.32 -1.15
CA LEU A 48 6.26 22.53 -0.05
C LEU A 48 6.77 22.98 1.31
N ALA A 49 8.06 23.30 1.42
CA ALA A 49 8.63 23.86 2.63
C ALA A 49 7.92 25.17 2.99
N ASN A 50 7.70 26.05 2.01
CA ASN A 50 6.94 27.27 2.23
C ASN A 50 5.51 27.00 2.70
N ILE A 51 4.78 26.06 2.10
CA ILE A 51 3.43 25.70 2.58
C ILE A 51 3.48 25.19 4.01
N GLN A 52 4.45 24.33 4.33
CA GLN A 52 4.60 23.82 5.68
C GLN A 52 4.89 24.96 6.67
N ASP A 53 5.77 25.89 6.31
CA ASP A 53 6.10 27.06 7.13
C ASP A 53 4.88 27.97 7.34
N GLU A 54 4.09 28.23 6.30
CA GLU A 54 2.84 29.01 6.40
C GLU A 54 1.77 28.29 7.24
N LEU A 55 1.68 26.96 7.15
CA LEU A 55 0.78 26.17 7.98
C LEU A 55 1.22 26.11 9.44
N LEU A 56 2.53 26.09 9.70
CA LEU A 56 3.09 26.21 11.04
C LEU A 56 2.86 27.61 11.61
N LEU A 57 3.00 28.66 10.81
CA LEU A 57 2.65 30.03 11.22
C LEU A 57 1.16 30.17 11.53
N LEU A 58 0.29 29.55 10.74
CA LEU A 58 -1.14 29.48 11.03
C LEU A 58 -1.40 28.72 12.33
N ASP A 59 -0.68 27.63 12.59
CA ASP A 59 -0.80 26.89 13.83
C ASP A 59 -0.35 27.72 15.03
N ASP A 60 0.82 28.36 14.94
CA ASP A 60 1.34 29.28 15.95
C ASP A 60 0.33 30.39 16.24
N LEU A 61 -0.32 30.95 15.21
CA LEU A 61 -1.36 31.99 15.36
C LEU A 61 -2.56 31.47 16.16
N LEU A 62 -3.01 30.25 15.86
CA LEU A 62 -4.11 29.61 16.58
C LEU A 62 -3.68 29.20 18.01
N ASP A 63 -2.40 28.89 18.23
CA ASP A 63 -1.85 28.48 19.53
C ASP A 63 -1.53 29.67 20.47
N VAL A 64 -1.48 30.91 19.96
CA VAL A 64 -1.40 32.13 20.83
C VAL A 64 -2.55 32.16 21.84
N GLY A 65 -3.66 31.48 21.53
CA GLY A 65 -4.72 31.15 22.48
C GLY A 65 -5.65 32.32 22.80
N LEU A 66 -5.65 33.39 21.99
CA LEU A 66 -6.61 34.49 22.11
C LEU A 66 -7.95 34.06 21.53
N VAL A 67 -8.87 33.61 22.38
CA VAL A 67 -10.14 32.98 21.98
C VAL A 67 -10.90 33.80 20.92
N SER A 68 -11.10 35.11 21.13
CA SER A 68 -11.84 35.94 20.18
C SER A 68 -11.14 36.10 18.83
N LEU A 69 -9.80 36.15 18.84
CA LEU A 69 -9.01 36.21 17.61
C LEU A 69 -9.09 34.86 16.88
N ASN A 70 -9.03 33.75 17.61
CA ASN A 70 -9.09 32.40 17.06
C ASN A 70 -10.47 32.09 16.48
N GLU A 71 -11.54 32.45 17.17
CA GLU A 71 -12.91 32.35 16.66
C GLU A 71 -13.06 33.10 15.32
N GLN A 72 -12.64 34.36 15.26
CA GLN A 72 -12.71 35.16 14.04
C GLN A 72 -11.82 34.60 12.94
N SER A 73 -10.60 34.16 13.28
CA SER A 73 -9.64 33.62 12.32
C SER A 73 -10.14 32.32 11.71
N ILE A 74 -10.74 31.43 12.51
CA ILE A 74 -11.34 30.19 12.04
C ILE A 74 -12.54 30.46 11.13
N GLU A 75 -13.46 31.35 11.52
CA GLU A 75 -14.60 31.73 10.67
C GLU A 75 -14.14 32.27 9.32
N MET A 76 -13.17 33.20 9.34
CA MET A 76 -12.59 33.78 8.13
C MET A 76 -11.89 32.72 7.28
N LEU A 77 -11.09 31.84 7.89
CA LEU A 77 -10.37 30.78 7.19
C LEU A 77 -11.34 29.80 6.54
N LEU A 78 -12.43 29.44 7.22
CA LEU A 78 -13.49 28.62 6.65
C LEU A 78 -14.12 29.29 5.42
N ALA A 79 -14.56 30.54 5.57
CA ALA A 79 -15.29 31.26 4.54
C ALA A 79 -14.44 31.63 3.31
N THR A 80 -13.18 32.03 3.54
CA THR A 80 -12.34 32.62 2.48
C THR A 80 -11.34 31.64 1.88
N PHE A 81 -10.94 30.62 2.62
CA PHE A 81 -9.90 29.68 2.19
C PHE A 81 -10.42 28.25 2.09
N VAL A 82 -10.88 27.63 3.17
CA VAL A 82 -11.26 26.21 3.18
C VAL A 82 -12.38 25.93 2.18
N TYR A 83 -13.49 26.65 2.23
CA TYR A 83 -14.60 26.38 1.30
C TYR A 83 -14.23 26.70 -0.16
N PRO A 84 -13.72 27.90 -0.50
CA PRO A 84 -13.46 28.25 -1.91
C PRO A 84 -12.24 27.55 -2.51
N MET A 85 -11.17 27.33 -1.73
CA MET A 85 -9.88 26.85 -2.23
C MET A 85 -9.67 25.34 -2.01
N LEU A 86 -10.37 24.73 -1.05
CA LEU A 86 -10.20 23.30 -0.77
C LEU A 86 -11.48 22.52 -1.06
N LEU A 87 -12.62 22.87 -0.47
CA LEU A 87 -13.83 22.06 -0.61
C LEU A 87 -14.49 22.22 -2.00
N GLN A 88 -14.64 23.44 -2.50
CA GLN A 88 -15.27 23.68 -3.80
C GLN A 88 -14.52 23.05 -4.98
N PRO A 89 -13.17 23.05 -5.04
CA PRO A 89 -12.43 22.36 -6.08
C PRO A 89 -12.64 20.85 -6.14
N LEU A 90 -12.99 20.20 -5.02
CA LEU A 90 -13.36 18.77 -5.00
C LEU A 90 -14.62 18.47 -5.83
N LEU A 91 -15.49 19.47 -6.04
CA LEU A 91 -16.73 19.32 -6.79
C LEU A 91 -16.56 19.58 -8.30
N LEU A 92 -15.47 20.25 -8.71
CA LEU A 92 -15.23 20.66 -10.09
C LEU A 92 -15.12 19.53 -11.13
N PRO A 93 -14.53 18.35 -10.83
CA PRO A 93 -14.48 17.26 -11.80
C PRO A 93 -15.86 16.88 -12.35
N LEU A 94 -16.92 17.04 -11.54
CA LEU A 94 -18.24 16.49 -11.83
C LEU A 94 -19.19 17.46 -12.49
N THR A 95 -19.05 18.75 -12.19
CA THR A 95 -19.78 19.78 -12.93
C THR A 95 -19.37 19.78 -14.40
N ARG A 96 -18.09 19.45 -14.67
CA ARG A 96 -17.57 19.27 -16.02
C ARG A 96 -18.10 18.00 -16.70
N PHE A 97 -18.23 16.89 -15.96
CA PHE A 97 -18.74 15.61 -16.50
C PHE A 97 -20.26 15.56 -16.74
N ALA A 98 -21.05 16.08 -15.81
CA ALA A 98 -22.50 16.08 -15.94
C ALA A 98 -22.96 16.91 -17.16
N SER A 99 -22.19 17.96 -17.49
CA SER A 99 -22.41 18.81 -18.66
C SER A 99 -22.20 18.05 -19.98
N THR A 100 -21.19 17.17 -20.07
CA THR A 100 -20.87 16.44 -21.30
C THR A 100 -21.86 15.31 -21.58
N LYS A 101 -22.33 14.58 -20.57
CA LYS A 101 -23.30 13.48 -20.75
C LYS A 101 -24.67 13.94 -21.25
N LYS A 102 -25.05 15.20 -20.97
CA LYS A 102 -26.34 15.76 -21.38
C LYS A 102 -26.40 16.13 -22.87
N GLN A 103 -25.25 16.27 -23.55
CA GLN A 103 -25.21 16.65 -24.98
C GLN A 103 -25.26 15.47 -25.95
N THR A 104 -25.04 14.24 -25.49
CA THR A 104 -24.99 13.05 -26.34
C THR A 104 -26.33 12.30 -26.43
N GLY A 105 -27.40 12.83 -25.84
CA GLY A 105 -28.69 12.14 -25.73
C GLY A 105 -29.66 12.26 -26.91
N ASP A 106 -29.39 13.13 -27.90
CA ASP A 106 -30.38 13.51 -28.92
C ASP A 106 -30.02 13.14 -30.37
N GLU A 107 -28.95 12.37 -30.63
CA GLU A 107 -28.63 11.94 -32.00
C GLU A 107 -28.73 10.41 -32.18
N ASN A 108 -29.88 9.99 -32.71
CA ASN A 108 -30.12 8.65 -33.26
C ASN A 108 -29.20 8.40 -34.46
N GLY A 109 -28.19 7.54 -34.29
CA GLY A 109 -27.37 7.03 -35.39
C GLY A 109 -26.51 5.86 -34.96
N GLU A 110 -26.96 4.64 -35.23
CA GLU A 110 -26.14 3.43 -35.16
C GLU A 110 -24.94 3.57 -36.12
N SER A 111 -23.73 3.69 -35.56
CA SER A 111 -22.49 3.57 -36.32
C SER A 111 -21.53 2.68 -35.55
N ALA A 112 -21.25 1.50 -36.12
CA ALA A 112 -20.32 0.53 -35.61
C ALA A 112 -18.88 1.05 -35.73
N VAL A 113 -18.36 1.63 -34.65
CA VAL A 113 -16.97 2.08 -34.54
C VAL A 113 -16.05 0.89 -34.25
N ARG A 114 -15.18 0.53 -35.21
CA ARG A 114 -13.95 -0.23 -34.92
C ARG A 114 -12.75 0.70 -34.95
N LYS A 115 -12.31 1.13 -33.76
CA LYS A 115 -11.03 1.80 -33.57
C LYS A 115 -10.11 0.86 -32.80
N ALA A 116 -8.84 0.79 -33.20
CA ALA A 116 -7.77 0.16 -32.43
C ALA A 116 -7.44 1.03 -31.20
N VAL A 117 -8.41 1.10 -30.28
CA VAL A 117 -8.11 1.26 -28.86
C VAL A 117 -7.34 -0.01 -28.49
N ILE A 118 -6.32 0.08 -27.63
CA ILE A 118 -5.94 -1.10 -26.85
C ILE A 118 -7.19 -1.41 -26.07
N ASP A 119 -8.04 -2.25 -26.65
CA ASP A 119 -9.30 -2.65 -26.08
C ASP A 119 -8.88 -3.33 -24.79
N LEU A 120 -9.01 -2.60 -23.68
CA LEU A 120 -8.72 -3.07 -22.34
C LEU A 120 -9.84 -4.04 -22.00
N GLN A 121 -9.95 -5.13 -22.77
CA GLN A 121 -10.99 -6.15 -22.73
C GLN A 121 -10.96 -6.97 -21.44
N SER A 122 -10.03 -6.68 -20.53
CA SER A 122 -10.08 -7.22 -19.18
C SER A 122 -10.94 -6.29 -18.33
N PRO A 123 -12.16 -6.71 -17.91
CA PRO A 123 -12.90 -5.99 -16.88
C PRO A 123 -11.98 -5.77 -15.68
N SER A 124 -12.14 -4.61 -15.03
CA SER A 124 -11.38 -4.30 -13.81
C SER A 124 -11.61 -5.43 -12.80
N PRO A 125 -10.55 -6.03 -12.24
CA PRO A 125 -10.65 -7.25 -11.46
C PRO A 125 -11.44 -7.11 -10.16
N LEU A 126 -11.78 -5.88 -9.75
CA LEU A 126 -12.56 -5.59 -8.55
C LEU A 126 -13.90 -4.90 -8.83
N LYS A 127 -14.28 -4.67 -10.10
CA LYS A 127 -15.63 -4.18 -10.39
C LYS A 127 -16.63 -5.23 -9.93
N GLU A 128 -17.63 -4.78 -9.17
CA GLU A 128 -18.81 -5.57 -8.92
C GLU A 128 -19.55 -5.60 -10.27
N ASP A 129 -19.77 -6.80 -10.80
CA ASP A 129 -20.85 -6.98 -11.74
C ASP A 129 -22.08 -6.66 -10.89
N ASP A 130 -22.68 -5.49 -11.12
CA ASP A 130 -24.00 -5.16 -10.58
C ASP A 130 -24.97 -6.15 -11.23
N GLU A 131 -24.97 -7.39 -10.74
CA GLU A 131 -26.01 -8.37 -11.00
C GLU A 131 -27.25 -7.84 -10.29
N ASP A 132 -27.95 -6.91 -10.96
CA ASP A 132 -29.36 -6.69 -10.71
C ASP A 132 -30.03 -8.06 -10.92
N GLU A 133 -30.31 -8.77 -9.82
CA GLU A 133 -31.23 -9.91 -9.74
C GLU A 133 -32.62 -9.43 -10.16
N HIS A 134 -32.81 -9.22 -11.47
CA HIS A 134 -34.12 -9.29 -12.08
C HIS A 134 -34.37 -10.75 -12.47
N ASP A 135 -34.95 -11.48 -11.52
CA ASP A 135 -35.67 -12.72 -11.78
C ASP A 135 -36.82 -12.42 -12.77
N ASP A 136 -36.54 -12.53 -14.07
CA ASP A 136 -37.59 -12.62 -15.08
C ASP A 136 -37.46 -13.93 -15.86
N VAL A 137 -38.40 -14.82 -15.55
CA VAL A 137 -38.63 -16.12 -16.19
C VAL A 137 -39.14 -15.88 -17.60
N GLY A 138 -38.33 -16.20 -18.63
CA GLY A 138 -38.73 -15.93 -20.02
C GLY A 138 -38.04 -16.75 -21.09
N VAL A 139 -38.43 -18.02 -21.22
CA VAL A 139 -38.62 -18.81 -22.47
C VAL A 139 -37.46 -18.87 -23.49
N ALA A 140 -36.95 -20.10 -23.65
CA ALA A 140 -36.03 -20.53 -24.69
C ALA A 140 -36.56 -20.40 -26.14
N GLY A 141 -35.68 -20.02 -27.06
CA GLY A 141 -35.89 -20.11 -28.52
C GLY A 141 -34.54 -20.11 -29.28
N PRO A 142 -34.30 -21.02 -30.26
CA PRO A 142 -32.96 -21.28 -30.81
C PRO A 142 -32.66 -20.60 -32.17
N CYS A 143 -31.37 -20.34 -32.36
CA CYS A 143 -30.55 -20.37 -33.59
C CYS A 143 -31.02 -19.71 -34.91
N SER A 144 -30.16 -18.84 -35.46
CA SER A 144 -29.68 -18.99 -36.86
C SER A 144 -28.45 -18.12 -37.15
N ASN A 145 -27.43 -18.77 -37.74
CA ASN A 145 -26.26 -18.17 -38.38
C ASN A 145 -26.67 -17.46 -39.68
N GLU A 146 -25.99 -16.39 -40.07
CA GLU A 146 -25.62 -16.21 -41.48
C GLU A 146 -24.44 -15.26 -41.67
N SER A 147 -23.50 -15.72 -42.48
CA SER A 147 -22.28 -15.05 -42.90
C SER A 147 -22.53 -14.41 -44.26
N THR A 148 -22.17 -13.14 -44.45
CA THR A 148 -21.92 -12.62 -45.80
C THR A 148 -20.78 -11.60 -45.79
N ALA A 149 -19.74 -11.95 -46.51
CA ALA A 149 -18.68 -11.07 -46.96
C ALA A 149 -19.21 -10.12 -48.05
N SER A 150 -18.79 -8.86 -48.01
CA SER A 150 -18.81 -8.01 -49.21
C SER A 150 -17.66 -7.02 -49.17
N ASN A 151 -16.80 -7.14 -50.19
CA ASN A 151 -15.84 -6.14 -50.63
C ASN A 151 -16.57 -4.85 -51.06
N GLY A 152 -16.00 -3.69 -50.72
CA GLY A 152 -16.51 -2.40 -51.17
C GLY A 152 -15.48 -1.29 -50.99
N SER A 153 -14.76 -1.00 -52.07
CA SER A 153 -13.92 0.19 -52.29
C SER A 153 -14.73 1.49 -52.12
N SER A 154 -14.23 2.47 -51.36
CA SER A 154 -14.50 3.90 -51.67
C SER A 154 -13.59 4.88 -50.92
N THR A 155 -12.79 5.60 -51.72
CA THR A 155 -12.36 7.00 -51.65
C THR A 155 -12.34 7.76 -50.31
N CYS A 156 -11.15 8.26 -49.99
CA CYS A 156 -10.83 9.28 -49.01
C CYS A 156 -11.67 10.57 -49.18
N ALA A 157 -12.40 10.95 -48.13
CA ALA A 157 -12.80 12.32 -47.88
C ALA A 157 -12.35 12.71 -46.47
N VAL A 158 -11.39 13.63 -46.40
CA VAL A 158 -10.90 14.23 -45.16
C VAL A 158 -11.93 15.27 -44.74
N ASN A 159 -12.85 14.88 -43.86
CA ASN A 159 -13.68 15.83 -43.12
C ASN A 159 -13.23 15.80 -41.66
N GLY A 160 -13.01 17.00 -41.11
CA GLY A 160 -12.48 17.21 -39.76
C GLY A 160 -13.44 16.68 -38.71
N GLU A 161 -13.20 15.45 -38.26
CA GLU A 161 -13.88 14.84 -37.13
C GLU A 161 -13.26 15.35 -35.83
N THR A 162 -14.06 16.03 -35.02
CA THR A 162 -13.71 16.37 -33.64
C THR A 162 -13.56 15.08 -32.83
N PRO A 163 -12.38 14.78 -32.26
CA PRO A 163 -12.17 13.55 -31.52
C PRO A 163 -13.08 13.53 -30.28
N LEU A 164 -13.90 12.47 -30.16
CA LEU A 164 -14.56 12.09 -28.91
C LEU A 164 -13.51 12.10 -27.80
N ARG A 165 -13.58 13.10 -26.92
CA ARG A 165 -12.66 13.27 -25.79
C ARG A 165 -12.72 12.03 -24.92
N SER A 166 -11.64 11.25 -24.91
CA SER A 166 -11.49 10.17 -23.94
C SER A 166 -11.51 10.77 -22.53
N SER A 167 -12.05 10.07 -21.53
CA SER A 167 -12.13 10.54 -20.13
C SER A 167 -10.77 10.94 -19.51
N ARG A 168 -9.65 10.66 -20.21
CA ARG A 168 -8.30 11.09 -19.86
C ARG A 168 -8.07 12.61 -19.88
N ASP A 169 -8.92 13.41 -20.50
CA ASP A 169 -8.76 14.89 -20.54
C ASP A 169 -9.36 15.62 -19.32
N MET A 170 -9.76 14.87 -18.30
CA MET A 170 -10.25 15.43 -17.05
C MET A 170 -9.12 16.14 -16.29
N ASP A 171 -9.18 17.46 -16.31
CA ASP A 171 -8.37 18.29 -15.42
C ASP A 171 -8.80 18.09 -13.96
N THR A 172 -8.13 17.13 -13.31
CA THR A 172 -8.28 16.79 -11.89
C THR A 172 -7.34 17.61 -11.00
N ALA A 173 -6.52 18.50 -11.57
CA ALA A 173 -5.53 19.25 -10.81
C ALA A 173 -6.14 20.06 -9.65
N PRO A 174 -7.29 20.76 -9.80
CA PRO A 174 -7.90 21.47 -8.68
C PRO A 174 -8.28 20.54 -7.51
N ALA A 175 -8.84 19.36 -7.82
CA ALA A 175 -9.23 18.38 -6.80
C ALA A 175 -8.00 17.74 -6.13
N LYS A 176 -6.93 17.47 -6.89
CA LYS A 176 -5.66 16.98 -6.32
C LYS A 176 -5.04 17.98 -5.35
N THR A 177 -4.97 19.25 -5.75
CA THR A 177 -4.45 20.34 -4.90
C THR A 177 -5.30 20.50 -3.64
N ALA A 178 -6.62 20.42 -3.77
CA ALA A 178 -7.53 20.47 -2.63
C ALA A 178 -7.33 19.31 -1.64
N LEU A 179 -7.29 18.06 -2.12
CA LEU A 179 -7.05 16.91 -1.25
C LEU A 179 -5.68 16.99 -0.57
N PHE A 180 -4.66 17.46 -1.30
CA PHE A 180 -3.35 17.70 -0.70
C PHE A 180 -3.40 18.75 0.41
N GLY A 181 -4.00 19.91 0.14
CA GLY A 181 -4.14 20.98 1.12
C GLY A 181 -4.90 20.52 2.37
N LEU A 182 -5.99 19.76 2.20
CA LEU A 182 -6.73 19.16 3.31
C LEU A 182 -5.87 18.20 4.13
N SER A 183 -5.13 17.30 3.45
CA SER A 183 -4.24 16.35 4.13
C SER A 183 -3.11 17.07 4.88
N ALA A 184 -2.55 18.14 4.30
CA ALA A 184 -1.50 18.92 4.93
C ALA A 184 -2.04 19.62 6.18
N ILE A 185 -3.16 20.33 6.08
CA ILE A 185 -3.79 21.04 7.20
C ILE A 185 -4.09 20.09 8.37
N LEU A 186 -4.69 18.93 8.09
CA LEU A 186 -5.04 17.94 9.12
C LEU A 186 -3.79 17.34 9.81
N GLN A 187 -2.66 17.29 9.11
CA GLN A 187 -1.39 16.79 9.66
C GLN A 187 -0.62 17.87 10.43
N THR A 188 -0.69 19.14 10.02
CA THR A 188 0.16 20.21 10.56
C THR A 188 -0.53 21.04 11.63
N VAL A 189 -1.76 21.51 11.41
CA VAL A 189 -2.42 22.47 12.30
C VAL A 189 -2.94 21.71 13.50
N SER A 190 -2.41 21.93 14.71
CA SER A 190 -2.74 21.26 15.97
C SER A 190 -4.05 21.73 16.62
N ASN A 191 -4.54 22.93 16.29
CA ASN A 191 -5.76 23.49 16.89
C ASN A 191 -6.97 22.55 16.75
N GLY A 192 -7.43 22.03 17.90
CA GLY A 192 -8.51 21.04 17.97
C GLY A 192 -9.82 21.57 17.40
N THR A 193 -10.26 22.78 17.78
CA THR A 193 -11.52 23.37 17.29
C THR A 193 -11.55 23.43 15.78
N PHE A 194 -10.50 23.96 15.15
CA PHE A 194 -10.43 24.08 13.70
C PHE A 194 -10.49 22.72 13.00
N ARG A 195 -9.74 21.72 13.50
CA ARG A 195 -9.78 20.35 12.99
C ARG A 195 -11.19 19.76 13.05
N HIS A 196 -11.86 19.84 14.19
CA HIS A 196 -13.22 19.32 14.35
C HIS A 196 -14.21 19.95 13.37
N LEU A 197 -14.14 21.26 13.15
CA LEU A 197 -15.00 21.96 12.20
C LEU A 197 -14.68 21.59 10.75
N LEU A 198 -13.40 21.48 10.40
CA LEU A 198 -12.97 21.05 9.08
C LEU A 198 -13.46 19.63 8.77
N LEU A 199 -13.31 18.70 9.72
CA LEU A 199 -13.82 17.34 9.59
C LEU A 199 -15.35 17.31 9.49
N THR A 200 -16.05 18.12 10.28
CA THR A 200 -17.51 18.23 10.19
C THR A 200 -17.91 18.73 8.81
N ALA A 201 -17.27 19.78 8.28
CA ALA A 201 -17.55 20.29 6.94
C ALA A 201 -17.29 19.25 5.83
N LEU A 202 -16.25 18.43 5.98
CA LEU A 202 -15.82 17.46 4.98
C LEU A 202 -16.58 16.12 5.05
N LEU A 203 -16.86 15.62 6.25
CA LEU A 203 -17.18 14.20 6.50
C LEU A 203 -18.57 13.98 7.09
N HIS A 204 -19.20 15.02 7.64
CA HIS A 204 -20.56 14.93 8.14
C HIS A 204 -21.53 14.59 6.98
N PRO A 205 -22.54 13.71 7.17
CA PRO A 205 -23.48 13.34 6.10
C PRO A 205 -24.28 14.50 5.53
N LEU A 206 -24.48 15.53 6.34
CA LEU A 206 -25.23 16.74 5.99
C LEU A 206 -24.30 17.95 5.94
N ALA A 207 -24.64 18.92 5.11
CA ALA A 207 -23.97 20.21 5.04
C ALA A 207 -24.93 21.33 5.48
N PRO A 208 -24.42 22.42 6.09
CA PRO A 208 -25.26 23.53 6.48
C PRO A 208 -25.82 24.22 5.23
N GLU A 209 -27.03 24.74 5.33
CA GLU A 209 -27.61 25.59 4.29
C GLU A 209 -27.08 27.01 4.39
N ALA A 210 -26.50 27.49 3.30
CA ALA A 210 -25.93 28.84 3.24
C ALA A 210 -27.01 29.94 3.23
N SER A 211 -28.24 29.62 2.84
CA SER A 211 -29.31 30.61 2.63
C SER A 211 -30.06 31.01 3.90
N ASN A 212 -30.10 30.15 4.93
CA ASN A 212 -30.95 30.32 6.13
C ASN A 212 -30.19 30.16 7.45
N GLY A 213 -28.86 30.19 7.42
CA GLY A 213 -28.04 30.05 8.64
C GLY A 213 -28.30 31.18 9.63
N ALA A 214 -28.31 30.86 10.92
CA ALA A 214 -28.35 31.88 11.96
C ALA A 214 -27.08 32.73 11.86
N VAL A 215 -27.25 34.02 11.57
CA VAL A 215 -26.15 34.99 11.55
C VAL A 215 -25.92 35.44 12.99
N ILE A 216 -24.80 35.03 13.57
CA ILE A 216 -24.44 35.39 14.95
C ILE A 216 -23.50 36.59 14.89
N SER A 217 -23.97 37.72 15.40
CA SER A 217 -23.14 38.91 15.55
C SER A 217 -22.70 39.02 17.00
N SER A 218 -21.39 38.98 17.25
CA SER A 218 -20.82 39.19 18.58
C SER A 218 -19.78 40.30 18.52
N ARG A 219 -19.82 41.21 19.51
CA ARG A 219 -18.69 42.13 19.71
C ARG A 219 -17.49 41.32 20.23
N PRO A 220 -16.26 41.61 19.80
CA PRO A 220 -15.07 41.00 20.38
C PRO A 220 -15.00 41.43 21.85
N GLN A 221 -15.31 40.51 22.75
CA GLN A 221 -15.30 40.78 24.19
C GLN A 221 -13.91 40.47 24.75
N VAL A 222 -13.13 41.52 25.00
CA VAL A 222 -12.02 41.43 25.95
C VAL A 222 -12.66 41.44 27.34
N VAL A 223 -12.93 40.26 27.89
CA VAL A 223 -13.50 40.17 29.24
C VAL A 223 -12.40 40.50 30.24
N LEU A 224 -12.38 41.77 30.65
CA LEU A 224 -11.61 42.24 31.79
C LEU A 224 -12.24 41.63 33.04
N ARG A 225 -11.68 40.53 33.54
CA ARG A 225 -12.11 39.99 34.84
C ARG A 225 -11.47 40.86 35.92
N ASN A 226 -12.30 41.59 36.67
CA ASN A 226 -11.86 42.25 37.91
C ASN A 226 -11.56 41.15 38.95
N CYS A 227 -10.36 40.57 38.88
CA CYS A 227 -9.77 39.90 40.02
C CYS A 227 -9.53 40.96 41.09
N SER A 228 -9.61 40.60 42.37
CA SER A 228 -9.45 41.51 43.52
C SER A 228 -8.03 42.11 43.68
N SER A 229 -7.24 42.13 42.60
CA SER A 229 -5.90 42.67 42.45
C SER A 229 -5.81 43.25 41.03
N ASP A 230 -5.15 44.40 40.83
CA ASP A 230 -5.01 45.22 39.60
C ASP A 230 -4.55 44.52 38.29
N SER A 231 -4.69 43.20 38.15
CA SER A 231 -4.32 42.45 36.96
C SER A 231 -5.48 42.36 35.97
N VAL A 232 -5.28 42.93 34.78
CA VAL A 232 -6.11 42.67 33.59
C VAL A 232 -5.86 41.26 33.09
N GLU A 233 -6.91 40.42 33.09
CA GLU A 233 -6.83 39.04 32.58
C GLU A 233 -7.40 38.96 31.17
N ILE A 234 -6.57 38.62 30.19
CA ILE A 234 -7.01 38.31 28.82
C ILE A 234 -7.47 36.85 28.79
N ARG A 235 -8.63 36.59 28.18
CA ARG A 235 -9.16 35.23 28.01
C ARG A 235 -8.24 34.44 27.08
N THR A 236 -7.52 33.50 27.65
CA THR A 236 -6.75 32.50 26.92
C THR A 236 -7.56 31.19 26.82
N GLU A 237 -7.26 30.38 25.82
CA GLU A 237 -7.92 29.08 25.60
C GLU A 237 -7.92 28.15 26.80
N THR A 238 -6.85 28.15 27.60
CA THR A 238 -6.74 27.33 28.81
C THR A 238 -7.91 27.58 29.76
N LYS A 239 -8.32 28.85 29.88
CA LYS A 239 -9.44 29.25 30.76
C LYS A 239 -10.80 28.96 30.17
N GLN A 240 -10.90 28.91 28.84
CA GLN A 240 -12.11 28.45 28.17
C GLN A 240 -12.33 26.97 28.42
N ALA A 241 -11.27 26.14 28.34
CA ALA A 241 -11.34 24.72 28.65
C ALA A 241 -11.80 24.46 30.10
N ASP A 242 -11.39 25.30 31.05
CA ASP A 242 -11.84 25.19 32.45
C ASP A 242 -13.32 25.58 32.63
N GLN A 243 -13.78 26.62 31.92
CA GLN A 243 -15.19 27.05 31.97
C GLN A 243 -16.13 26.11 31.23
N SER A 244 -15.68 25.54 30.12
CA SER A 244 -16.47 24.63 29.29
C SER A 244 -16.77 23.31 30.01
N ARG A 245 -15.77 22.78 30.74
CA ARG A 245 -15.90 21.58 31.58
C ARG A 245 -17.02 21.65 32.62
N LEU A 246 -17.32 22.86 33.11
CA LEU A 246 -18.32 23.07 34.16
C LEU A 246 -19.75 23.15 33.63
N ASN A 247 -19.94 23.49 32.36
CA ASN A 247 -21.24 23.93 31.85
C ASN A 247 -21.93 22.96 30.88
N GLU A 248 -21.19 22.16 30.12
CA GLU A 248 -21.78 21.17 29.20
C GLU A 248 -21.00 19.84 29.17
N PRO A 249 -21.68 18.69 29.34
CA PRO A 249 -21.03 17.37 29.24
C PRO A 249 -20.44 17.11 27.84
N PHE A 250 -20.98 17.76 26.80
CA PHE A 250 -20.41 17.72 25.45
C PHE A 250 -19.02 18.35 25.41
N GLN A 251 -18.85 19.53 26.00
CA GLN A 251 -17.59 20.28 25.95
C GLN A 251 -16.49 19.64 26.82
N GLN A 252 -16.86 18.70 27.69
CA GLN A 252 -15.89 17.86 28.40
C GLN A 252 -15.13 16.91 27.46
N ASN A 253 -15.77 16.48 26.37
CA ASN A 253 -15.20 15.54 25.42
C ASN A 253 -14.63 16.24 24.18
N ILE A 254 -15.27 17.32 23.71
CA ILE A 254 -14.79 18.07 22.54
C ILE A 254 -14.66 19.54 22.92
N ASN A 255 -13.42 20.01 23.05
CA ASN A 255 -13.14 21.42 23.31
C ASN A 255 -13.33 22.22 22.02
N VAL A 256 -14.52 22.80 21.85
CA VAL A 256 -14.91 23.60 20.68
C VAL A 256 -15.38 24.96 21.14
N TYR A 257 -15.00 26.01 20.41
CA TYR A 257 -15.46 27.36 20.75
C TYR A 257 -16.97 27.53 20.61
N THR A 258 -17.50 28.48 21.37
CA THR A 258 -18.93 28.83 21.37
C THR A 258 -19.28 29.89 20.31
N PHE A 259 -18.31 30.44 19.57
CA PHE A 259 -18.50 31.41 18.46
C PHE A 259 -19.64 32.40 18.68
N GLY A 260 -19.40 33.42 19.50
CA GLY A 260 -20.38 34.49 19.73
C GLY A 260 -21.64 34.08 20.50
N THR A 261 -21.89 32.80 20.81
CA THR A 261 -22.98 32.35 21.69
C THR A 261 -22.57 32.49 23.17
N SER A 262 -22.32 33.71 23.61
CA SER A 262 -22.27 34.00 25.04
C SER A 262 -23.71 33.91 25.57
N ASN A 263 -23.97 33.06 26.58
CA ASN A 263 -25.24 33.00 27.31
C ASN A 263 -25.49 34.34 28.05
N GLN A 264 -25.80 35.40 27.32
CA GLN A 264 -26.07 36.73 27.87
C GLN A 264 -27.43 36.82 28.56
N ASP A 265 -28.23 35.74 28.54
CA ASP A 265 -29.52 35.67 29.24
C ASP A 265 -29.40 35.74 30.78
N LYS A 266 -28.19 35.76 31.35
CA LYS A 266 -27.99 35.92 32.80
C LYS A 266 -27.07 37.11 33.10
N GLN A 267 -27.70 38.24 33.39
CA GLN A 267 -27.18 39.30 34.27
C GLN A 267 -25.93 40.07 33.80
N TRP A 268 -26.07 40.91 32.78
CA TRP A 268 -25.45 42.25 32.86
C TRP A 268 -26.55 43.24 33.23
N LEU A 269 -26.87 43.29 34.53
CA LEU A 269 -27.53 44.46 35.13
C LEU A 269 -26.54 45.62 35.01
N VAL A 270 -26.52 46.28 33.85
CA VAL A 270 -25.81 47.53 33.68
C VAL A 270 -26.46 48.55 34.62
N PRO A 271 -25.69 49.20 35.51
CA PRO A 271 -26.20 50.31 36.30
C PRO A 271 -26.70 51.38 35.36
N SER A 272 -27.98 51.71 35.48
CA SER A 272 -28.66 52.77 34.76
C SER A 272 -28.00 54.12 35.05
N SER A 273 -27.06 54.57 34.19
CA SER A 273 -26.59 55.96 34.21
C SER A 273 -26.32 56.51 32.81
N SER A 274 -27.29 57.33 32.37
CA SER A 274 -27.27 58.42 31.38
C SER A 274 -26.72 58.17 29.95
N PRO A 275 -27.52 58.44 28.91
CA PRO A 275 -27.09 58.37 27.52
C PRO A 275 -26.35 59.66 27.12
N SER A 276 -25.03 59.60 26.96
CA SER A 276 -24.30 60.64 26.21
C SER A 276 -24.28 60.28 24.72
N ALA A 277 -25.06 61.04 23.95
CA ALA A 277 -25.01 61.03 22.49
C ALA A 277 -23.66 61.60 22.04
N ASN A 278 -22.88 60.80 21.29
CA ASN A 278 -21.80 61.17 20.34
C ASN A 278 -20.65 60.14 20.26
N SER A 279 -20.91 58.85 20.54
CA SER A 279 -19.97 57.81 20.12
C SER A 279 -20.41 57.26 18.77
N LEU A 280 -19.77 57.77 17.70
CA LEU A 280 -19.68 57.11 16.40
C LEU A 280 -18.75 55.89 16.57
N GLU A 281 -19.08 55.00 17.51
CA GLU A 281 -18.46 53.69 17.64
C GLU A 281 -18.93 52.91 16.42
N LEU A 282 -18.08 52.88 15.39
CA LEU A 282 -18.13 51.86 14.36
C LEU A 282 -18.27 50.53 15.08
N ASP A 283 -19.46 49.96 15.01
CA ASP A 283 -19.84 48.78 15.73
C ASP A 283 -19.05 47.61 15.14
N THR A 284 -17.83 47.37 15.65
CA THR A 284 -16.90 46.32 15.22
C THR A 284 -17.43 44.98 15.70
N THR A 285 -18.59 44.61 15.18
CA THR A 285 -19.23 43.32 15.42
C THR A 285 -18.62 42.29 14.49
N CYS A 286 -18.16 41.19 15.06
CA CYS A 286 -17.75 40.01 14.30
C CYS A 286 -19.02 39.25 13.91
N VAL A 287 -19.13 38.90 12.63
CA VAL A 287 -20.25 38.14 12.08
C VAL A 287 -19.79 36.71 11.84
N PHE A 288 -20.48 35.76 12.47
CA PHE A 288 -20.23 34.33 12.36
C PHE A 288 -21.43 33.66 11.69
N ILE A 289 -21.16 32.83 10.68
CA ILE A 289 -22.19 32.14 9.88
C ILE A 289 -21.87 30.65 9.79
N LEU A 290 -20.65 30.31 9.40
CA LEU A 290 -20.27 28.94 9.08
C LEU A 290 -19.87 28.16 10.34
N ALA A 291 -18.95 28.69 11.14
CA ALA A 291 -18.44 27.99 12.31
C ALA A 291 -19.54 27.66 13.33
N PRO A 292 -20.47 28.58 13.71
CA PRO A 292 -21.57 28.22 14.61
C PRO A 292 -22.44 27.09 14.06
N SER A 293 -22.77 27.14 12.76
CA SER A 293 -23.57 26.10 12.11
C SER A 293 -22.88 24.73 12.13
N LEU A 294 -21.56 24.70 11.95
CA LEU A 294 -20.75 23.49 12.04
C LEU A 294 -20.65 22.98 13.48
N VAL A 295 -20.49 23.88 14.46
CA VAL A 295 -20.50 23.54 15.90
C VAL A 295 -21.84 22.94 16.30
N ASP A 296 -22.95 23.53 15.87
CA ASP A 296 -24.29 23.04 16.19
C ASP A 296 -24.54 21.65 15.61
N MET A 297 -24.07 21.39 14.39
CA MET A 297 -24.08 20.02 13.85
C MET A 297 -23.24 19.12 14.72
N LEU A 298 -21.97 19.46 14.97
CA LEU A 298 -21.08 18.63 15.78
C LEU A 298 -21.68 18.30 17.15
N ARG A 299 -22.21 19.29 17.87
CA ARG A 299 -22.89 19.15 19.18
C ARG A 299 -24.03 18.13 19.12
N LYS A 300 -24.96 18.32 18.18
CA LYS A 300 -26.16 17.48 18.06
C LYS A 300 -25.84 15.99 17.87
N TYR A 301 -24.71 15.67 17.24
CA TYR A 301 -24.35 14.28 16.94
C TYR A 301 -23.40 13.64 17.95
N THR A 302 -22.81 14.44 18.83
CA THR A 302 -21.78 13.97 19.76
C THR A 302 -22.28 13.81 21.18
N CYS A 303 -23.37 14.48 21.57
CA CYS A 303 -24.08 14.27 22.83
C CYS A 303 -24.61 12.82 22.94
N PRO A 304 -24.07 11.99 23.86
CA PRO A 304 -24.61 10.66 24.10
C PRO A 304 -25.89 10.78 24.95
N GLY A 305 -27.03 10.31 24.43
CA GLY A 305 -28.24 10.08 25.25
C GLY A 305 -29.54 10.71 24.79
N GLU A 306 -29.53 11.56 23.76
CA GLU A 306 -30.79 11.92 23.08
C GLU A 306 -31.07 10.90 21.98
N ASP A 307 -32.29 10.35 21.97
CA ASP A 307 -32.71 9.36 20.98
C ASP A 307 -32.53 9.98 19.58
N LEU A 308 -31.58 9.46 18.80
CA LEU A 308 -31.17 10.02 17.49
C LEU A 308 -32.38 10.21 16.55
N LYS A 309 -33.43 9.40 16.75
CA LYS A 309 -34.72 9.48 16.06
C LYS A 309 -35.46 10.80 16.32
N ASP A 310 -35.42 11.33 17.53
CA ASP A 310 -36.07 12.59 17.86
C ASP A 310 -35.33 13.77 17.23
N LEU A 311 -33.99 13.72 17.22
CA LEU A 311 -33.17 14.71 16.51
C LEU A 311 -33.38 14.69 15.00
N LEU A 312 -33.44 13.51 14.37
CA LEU A 312 -33.76 13.36 12.95
C LEU A 312 -35.17 13.85 12.63
N SER A 313 -36.14 13.65 13.54
CA SER A 313 -37.50 14.17 13.38
C SER A 313 -37.54 15.70 13.41
N ILE A 314 -36.77 16.34 14.28
CA ILE A 314 -36.62 17.81 14.32
C ILE A 314 -35.88 18.31 13.07
N GLN A 315 -34.94 17.52 12.55
CA GLN A 315 -34.17 17.85 11.36
C GLN A 315 -35.03 17.84 10.09
N THR A 316 -36.10 17.05 10.01
CA THR A 316 -37.04 17.15 8.86
C THR A 316 -37.72 18.52 8.72
N LYS A 317 -37.73 19.34 9.79
CA LYS A 317 -38.22 20.73 9.73
C LYS A 317 -37.13 21.74 9.34
N ASN A 318 -35.86 21.40 9.52
CA ASN A 318 -34.75 22.28 9.19
C ASN A 318 -34.08 21.76 7.90
N SER A 319 -34.20 22.55 6.85
CA SER A 319 -33.68 22.24 5.52
C SER A 319 -32.17 21.97 5.56
N THR A 320 -31.81 20.69 5.67
CA THR A 320 -30.42 20.22 5.60
C THR A 320 -30.24 19.46 4.30
N ARG A 321 -29.11 19.69 3.63
CA ARG A 321 -28.78 19.01 2.36
C ARG A 321 -27.73 17.95 2.58
N THR A 322 -27.76 16.90 1.78
CA THR A 322 -26.68 15.91 1.71
C THR A 322 -25.36 16.61 1.44
N ASN A 323 -24.32 16.26 2.20
CA ASN A 323 -22.99 16.86 2.06
C ASN A 323 -22.35 16.44 0.73
N PRO A 324 -22.19 17.36 -0.24
CA PRO A 324 -21.61 17.02 -1.54
C PRO A 324 -20.13 16.67 -1.42
N TYR A 325 -19.40 17.26 -0.48
CA TYR A 325 -17.96 17.06 -0.30
C TYR A 325 -17.66 15.65 0.21
N ARG A 326 -18.42 15.21 1.22
CA ARG A 326 -18.36 13.83 1.73
C ARG A 326 -18.58 12.81 0.63
N LYS A 327 -19.65 12.97 -0.14
CA LYS A 327 -19.97 12.06 -1.26
C LYS A 327 -18.82 11.98 -2.26
N ARG A 328 -18.13 13.09 -2.54
CA ARG A 328 -17.00 13.12 -3.47
C ARG A 328 -15.74 12.53 -2.89
N LEU A 329 -15.47 12.77 -1.62
CA LEU A 329 -14.37 12.12 -0.95
C LEU A 329 -14.56 10.59 -0.92
N MET A 330 -15.76 10.09 -0.59
CA MET A 330 -16.04 8.64 -0.55
C MET A 330 -15.95 8.00 -1.94
N SER A 331 -16.45 8.66 -2.98
CA SER A 331 -16.29 8.24 -4.38
C SER A 331 -14.81 8.17 -4.78
N ALA A 332 -14.01 9.18 -4.40
CA ALA A 332 -12.58 9.20 -4.65
C ALA A 332 -11.84 8.08 -3.90
N ILE A 333 -12.19 7.80 -2.64
CA ILE A 333 -11.61 6.71 -1.84
C ILE A 333 -11.96 5.34 -2.45
N ALA A 334 -13.21 5.16 -2.89
CA ALA A 334 -13.63 3.93 -3.57
C ALA A 334 -12.86 3.71 -4.87
N GLY A 335 -12.47 4.80 -5.53
CA GLY A 335 -11.75 4.78 -6.79
C GLY A 335 -12.67 4.56 -7.98
N ASP A 336 -13.84 5.21 -7.97
CA ASP A 336 -14.74 5.21 -9.12
C ASP A 336 -14.00 5.66 -10.39
N ASP A 337 -14.41 5.20 -11.56
CA ASP A 337 -13.67 5.40 -12.82
C ASP A 337 -13.28 6.88 -13.08
N GLU A 338 -14.12 7.82 -12.66
CA GLU A 338 -13.90 9.27 -12.80
C GLU A 338 -12.88 9.84 -11.81
N THR A 339 -12.73 9.20 -10.64
CA THR A 339 -11.97 9.72 -9.49
C THR A 339 -10.79 8.82 -9.10
N VAL A 340 -10.52 7.75 -9.85
CA VAL A 340 -9.41 6.81 -9.58
C VAL A 340 -8.07 7.51 -9.39
N SER A 341 -7.81 8.60 -10.12
CA SER A 341 -6.58 9.40 -10.02
C SER A 341 -6.47 10.24 -8.74
N LEU A 342 -7.57 10.37 -7.97
CA LEU A 342 -7.66 11.06 -6.69
C LEU A 342 -7.54 10.11 -5.50
N LYS A 343 -7.63 8.79 -5.73
CA LYS A 343 -7.77 7.77 -4.69
C LYS A 343 -6.70 7.85 -3.60
N SER A 344 -5.42 7.88 -3.98
CA SER A 344 -4.31 7.92 -3.01
C SER A 344 -4.35 9.18 -2.12
N LEU A 345 -4.69 10.33 -2.70
CA LEU A 345 -4.82 11.58 -1.95
C LEU A 345 -6.06 11.59 -1.06
N ALA A 346 -7.17 11.04 -1.54
CA ALA A 346 -8.40 10.93 -0.76
C ALA A 346 -8.21 9.99 0.45
N VAL A 347 -7.51 8.88 0.26
CA VAL A 347 -7.10 7.98 1.36
C VAL A 347 -6.14 8.70 2.32
N ALA A 348 -5.18 9.48 1.83
CA ALA A 348 -4.29 10.26 2.69
C ALA A 348 -5.04 11.30 3.54
N VAL A 349 -6.03 11.99 2.96
CA VAL A 349 -6.93 12.90 3.70
C VAL A 349 -7.71 12.16 4.77
N LEU A 350 -8.29 11.00 4.43
CA LEU A 350 -9.02 10.18 5.39
C LEU A 350 -8.12 9.73 6.55
N HIS A 351 -6.92 9.26 6.24
CA HIS A 351 -5.94 8.83 7.23
C HIS A 351 -5.50 10.01 8.11
N ALA A 352 -5.24 11.18 7.53
CA ALA A 352 -4.93 12.39 8.28
C ALA A 352 -6.11 12.79 9.19
N ALA A 353 -7.35 12.69 8.70
CA ALA A 353 -8.55 12.95 9.48
C ALA A 353 -8.64 12.03 10.70
N VAL A 354 -8.43 10.74 10.50
CA VAL A 354 -8.44 9.73 11.56
C VAL A 354 -7.38 10.00 12.63
N LEU A 355 -6.18 10.43 12.23
CA LEU A 355 -5.10 10.73 13.17
C LEU A 355 -5.26 12.08 13.89
N SER A 356 -6.04 13.00 13.31
CA SER A 356 -6.13 14.39 13.79
C SER A 356 -7.06 14.59 14.97
N VAL A 357 -7.99 13.66 15.21
CA VAL A 357 -9.12 13.78 16.15
C VAL A 357 -9.40 12.45 16.83
N ASP A 358 -9.98 12.47 18.03
CA ASP A 358 -10.35 11.28 18.80
C ASP A 358 -11.25 10.33 18.00
N ASN A 359 -10.95 9.02 18.07
CA ASN A 359 -11.65 7.96 17.34
C ASN A 359 -13.17 8.01 17.56
N LEU A 360 -13.63 8.37 18.76
CA LEU A 360 -15.05 8.47 19.10
C LEU A 360 -15.76 9.56 18.27
N VAL A 361 -15.13 10.72 18.10
CA VAL A 361 -15.71 11.82 17.31
C VAL A 361 -15.73 11.45 15.83
N LEU A 362 -14.65 10.84 15.34
CA LEU A 362 -14.57 10.37 13.97
C LEU A 362 -15.67 9.34 13.68
N GLN A 363 -15.84 8.34 14.54
CA GLN A 363 -16.86 7.31 14.39
C GLN A 363 -18.27 7.89 14.38
N LYS A 364 -18.53 8.90 15.20
CA LYS A 364 -19.81 9.62 15.18
C LYS A 364 -20.05 10.32 13.85
N LEU A 365 -19.06 11.10 13.39
CA LEU A 365 -19.13 11.80 12.12
C LEU A 365 -19.24 10.84 10.91
N PHE A 366 -18.63 9.65 11.01
CA PHE A 366 -18.54 8.71 9.89
C PHE A 366 -19.61 7.63 9.84
N LEU A 367 -20.08 7.12 10.98
CA LEU A 367 -20.85 5.87 11.04
C LEU A 367 -22.13 6.02 11.86
N GLU A 368 -22.10 6.64 13.05
CA GLU A 368 -23.29 6.70 13.92
C GLU A 368 -24.37 7.68 13.42
N THR A 369 -23.96 8.68 12.63
CA THR A 369 -24.90 9.64 12.00
C THR A 369 -25.69 9.05 10.83
N LEU A 370 -25.41 7.81 10.46
CA LEU A 370 -25.92 7.18 9.24
C LEU A 370 -26.92 6.08 9.57
N ASN A 371 -27.80 5.80 8.62
CA ASN A 371 -28.45 4.49 8.62
C ASN A 371 -27.39 3.38 8.41
N GLU A 372 -27.70 2.16 8.84
CA GLU A 372 -26.77 1.02 8.73
C GLU A 372 -26.28 0.81 7.29
N ASP A 373 -27.11 1.12 6.30
CA ASP A 373 -26.78 1.00 4.87
C ASP A 373 -25.72 2.02 4.42
N GLU A 374 -25.81 3.27 4.86
CA GLU A 374 -24.83 4.31 4.55
C GLU A 374 -23.53 4.10 5.33
N ALA A 375 -23.60 3.61 6.58
CA ALA A 375 -22.43 3.19 7.34
C ALA A 375 -21.72 2.03 6.62
N ARG A 376 -22.47 1.02 6.20
CA ARG A 376 -21.95 -0.10 5.39
C ARG A 376 -21.32 0.38 4.09
N LYS A 377 -21.97 1.29 3.34
CA LYS A 377 -21.42 1.89 2.11
C LYS A 377 -20.13 2.65 2.38
N THR A 378 -20.06 3.39 3.49
CA THR A 378 -18.87 4.15 3.88
C THR A 378 -17.71 3.19 4.19
N ILE A 379 -17.96 2.16 5.02
CA ILE A 379 -16.97 1.11 5.30
C ILE A 379 -16.54 0.41 4.00
N GLN A 380 -17.48 0.13 3.10
CA GLN A 380 -17.19 -0.48 1.79
C GLN A 380 -16.30 0.42 0.93
N CYS A 381 -16.54 1.73 0.89
CA CYS A 381 -15.67 2.68 0.19
C CYS A 381 -14.25 2.66 0.76
N VAL A 382 -14.10 2.74 2.09
CA VAL A 382 -12.78 2.72 2.75
C VAL A 382 -12.07 1.37 2.52
N ALA A 383 -12.79 0.25 2.62
CA ALA A 383 -12.24 -1.08 2.35
C ALA A 383 -11.86 -1.27 0.87
N LYS A 384 -12.63 -0.74 -0.08
CA LYS A 384 -12.25 -0.67 -1.50
C LYS A 384 -10.98 0.20 -1.68
N GLY A 385 -10.77 1.17 -0.80
CA GLY A 385 -9.54 1.97 -0.65
C GLY A 385 -8.27 1.15 -0.45
N LEU A 386 -8.35 -0.04 0.16
CA LEU A 386 -7.20 -0.90 0.49
C LEU A 386 -6.39 -1.34 -0.72
N VAL A 387 -7.03 -1.45 -1.88
CA VAL A 387 -6.37 -1.92 -3.11
C VAL A 387 -6.45 -0.83 -4.16
N HIS A 388 -5.31 -0.29 -4.53
CA HIS A 388 -5.18 0.59 -5.68
C HIS A 388 -4.70 -0.24 -6.88
N THR A 389 -5.45 -0.19 -7.97
CA THR A 389 -5.13 -0.92 -9.20
C THR A 389 -4.79 0.04 -10.32
N SER A 390 -3.69 -0.20 -11.02
CA SER A 390 -3.31 0.53 -12.23
C SER A 390 -3.09 -0.42 -13.41
N VAL A 391 -3.24 0.08 -14.63
CA VAL A 391 -2.98 -0.70 -15.85
C VAL A 391 -1.66 -0.27 -16.46
N THR A 392 -0.78 -1.23 -16.73
CA THR A 392 0.49 -1.00 -17.43
C THR A 392 0.27 -0.82 -18.93
N TYR A 393 1.28 -0.30 -19.63
CA TYR A 393 1.25 -0.13 -21.09
C TYR A 393 0.92 -1.42 -21.86
N ASP A 394 1.34 -2.57 -21.31
CA ASP A 394 1.13 -3.89 -21.89
C ASP A 394 -0.26 -4.50 -21.55
N GLY A 395 -1.15 -3.70 -20.96
CA GLY A 395 -2.51 -4.07 -20.58
C GLY A 395 -2.57 -5.03 -19.38
N TRP A 396 -1.57 -5.02 -18.50
CA TRP A 396 -1.58 -5.82 -17.27
C TRP A 396 -1.99 -4.97 -16.09
N TRP A 397 -2.77 -5.56 -15.18
CA TRP A 397 -3.14 -4.88 -13.94
C TRP A 397 -2.07 -5.07 -12.88
N LYS A 398 -1.61 -3.97 -12.31
CA LYS A 398 -0.78 -3.92 -11.11
C LYS A 398 -1.67 -3.58 -9.93
N ALA A 399 -1.42 -4.19 -8.78
CA ALA A 399 -2.10 -3.88 -7.53
C ALA A 399 -1.11 -3.39 -6.48
N THR A 400 -1.51 -2.38 -5.72
CA THR A 400 -0.78 -1.85 -4.58
C THR A 400 -1.70 -1.79 -3.38
N PHE A 401 -1.29 -2.40 -2.28
CA PHE A 401 -2.00 -2.32 -1.02
C PHE A 401 -1.72 -0.97 -0.34
N ASP A 402 -2.76 -0.32 0.16
CA ASP A 402 -2.66 0.97 0.85
C ASP A 402 -2.74 0.76 2.38
N THR A 403 -1.59 0.90 3.05
CA THR A 403 -1.48 0.76 4.50
C THR A 403 -2.17 1.88 5.26
N ASN A 404 -2.41 3.04 4.64
CA ASN A 404 -3.12 4.16 5.25
C ASN A 404 -4.62 3.90 5.24
N ALA A 405 -5.16 3.38 4.13
CA ALA A 405 -6.54 2.92 4.08
C ALA A 405 -6.78 1.82 5.11
N ALA A 406 -5.82 0.90 5.27
CA ALA A 406 -5.86 -0.16 6.28
C ALA A 406 -5.93 0.39 7.70
N ARG A 407 -5.08 1.36 8.02
CA ARG A 407 -5.08 2.01 9.33
C ARG A 407 -6.37 2.78 9.58
N ALA A 408 -6.78 3.62 8.63
CA ALA A 408 -8.02 4.36 8.71
C ALA A 408 -9.22 3.44 8.91
N LEU A 409 -9.29 2.31 8.20
CA LEU A 409 -10.35 1.33 8.37
C LEU A 409 -10.36 0.74 9.78
N ILE A 410 -9.21 0.28 10.28
CA ILE A 410 -9.10 -0.32 11.62
C ILE A 410 -9.52 0.67 12.70
N ASP A 411 -8.97 1.90 12.66
CA ASP A 411 -9.28 2.94 13.65
C ASP A 411 -10.78 3.28 13.60
N LEU A 412 -11.36 3.36 12.40
CA LEU A 412 -12.78 3.65 12.20
C LEU A 412 -13.70 2.57 12.80
N VAL A 413 -13.35 1.29 12.70
CA VAL A 413 -14.26 0.20 13.12
C VAL A 413 -13.92 -0.41 14.48
N SER A 414 -12.76 -0.06 15.04
CA SER A 414 -12.20 -0.68 16.25
C SER A 414 -13.07 -0.59 17.51
N SER A 415 -14.09 0.28 17.57
CA SER A 415 -14.94 0.44 18.77
C SER A 415 -16.25 -0.34 18.73
N ASN A 416 -16.64 -0.87 17.56
CA ASN A 416 -17.99 -1.40 17.33
C ASN A 416 -17.91 -2.80 16.68
N SER A 417 -18.47 -3.80 17.36
CA SER A 417 -18.46 -5.20 16.94
C SER A 417 -19.15 -5.45 15.60
N ASP A 418 -20.21 -4.70 15.31
CA ASP A 418 -20.98 -4.85 14.09
C ASP A 418 -20.20 -4.27 12.90
N HIS A 419 -19.58 -3.10 13.10
CA HIS A 419 -18.68 -2.50 12.12
C HIS A 419 -17.45 -3.38 11.85
N LEU A 420 -16.88 -4.01 12.88
CA LEU A 420 -15.80 -5.01 12.72
C LEU A 420 -16.26 -6.20 11.88
N THR A 421 -17.47 -6.72 12.13
CA THR A 421 -18.03 -7.86 11.41
C THR A 421 -18.28 -7.52 9.94
N ILE A 422 -18.88 -6.36 9.67
CA ILE A 422 -19.12 -5.84 8.31
C ILE A 422 -17.78 -5.63 7.59
N SER A 423 -16.82 -4.97 8.24
CA SER A 423 -15.49 -4.70 7.66
C SER A 423 -14.75 -5.99 7.34
N HIS A 424 -14.75 -6.97 8.26
CA HIS A 424 -14.16 -8.27 8.03
C HIS A 424 -14.78 -8.94 6.79
N GLY A 425 -16.12 -8.97 6.69
CA GLY A 425 -16.80 -9.55 5.53
C GLY A 425 -16.42 -8.88 4.20
N ILE A 426 -16.37 -7.54 4.16
CA ILE A 426 -16.00 -6.80 2.96
C ILE A 426 -14.52 -7.03 2.58
N VAL A 427 -13.62 -6.96 3.56
CA VAL A 427 -12.18 -7.18 3.34
C VAL A 427 -11.91 -8.63 2.90
N ASP A 428 -12.62 -9.60 3.47
CA ASP A 428 -12.53 -11.00 3.06
C ASP A 428 -13.00 -11.20 1.62
N HIS A 429 -14.09 -10.55 1.21
CA HIS A 429 -14.54 -10.55 -0.18
C HIS A 429 -13.50 -9.96 -1.14
N ILE A 430 -12.90 -8.81 -0.79
CA ILE A 430 -11.82 -8.18 -1.58
C ILE A 430 -10.60 -9.12 -1.66
N ARG A 431 -10.25 -9.78 -0.55
CA ARG A 431 -9.18 -10.79 -0.50
C ARG A 431 -9.48 -11.95 -1.44
N MET A 432 -10.71 -12.47 -1.44
CA MET A 432 -11.13 -13.57 -2.31
C MET A 432 -11.07 -13.18 -3.78
N LYS A 433 -11.61 -12.00 -4.17
CA LYS A 433 -11.52 -11.49 -5.55
C LYS A 433 -10.07 -11.31 -6.01
N SER A 434 -9.23 -10.73 -5.15
CA SER A 434 -7.80 -10.53 -5.43
C SER A 434 -7.07 -11.87 -5.62
N SER A 435 -7.39 -12.85 -4.79
CA SER A 435 -6.85 -14.20 -4.85
C SER A 435 -7.29 -14.92 -6.13
N GLN A 436 -8.58 -14.86 -6.47
CA GLN A 436 -9.11 -15.39 -7.73
C GLN A 436 -8.39 -14.79 -8.93
N TYR A 437 -8.23 -13.46 -8.97
CA TYR A 437 -7.50 -12.79 -10.05
C TYR A 437 -6.06 -13.32 -10.15
N LEU A 438 -5.32 -13.36 -9.04
CA LEU A 438 -3.95 -13.88 -8.98
C LEU A 438 -3.86 -15.32 -9.50
N LEU A 439 -4.84 -16.18 -9.17
CA LEU A 439 -4.91 -17.56 -9.63
C LEU A 439 -5.17 -17.69 -11.14
N THR A 440 -5.76 -16.67 -11.79
CA THR A 440 -5.94 -16.65 -13.26
C THR A 440 -4.71 -16.16 -14.02
N LEU A 441 -3.78 -15.46 -13.36
CA LEU A 441 -2.62 -14.85 -14.03
C LEU A 441 -1.69 -15.86 -14.73
N PRO A 442 -1.36 -17.03 -14.16
CA PRO A 442 -0.53 -18.03 -14.85
C PRO A 442 -1.10 -18.44 -16.22
N ALA A 443 -2.41 -18.70 -16.28
CA ALA A 443 -3.09 -19.07 -17.51
C ALA A 443 -3.08 -17.93 -18.56
N ARG A 444 -3.22 -16.68 -18.11
CA ARG A 444 -3.14 -15.49 -18.98
C ARG A 444 -1.72 -15.25 -19.52
N LEU A 445 -0.68 -15.56 -18.74
CA LEU A 445 0.70 -15.46 -19.18
C LEU A 445 1.03 -16.50 -20.25
N ASP A 446 0.56 -17.74 -20.07
CA ASP A 446 0.74 -18.82 -21.05
C ASP A 446 0.02 -18.50 -22.36
N SER A 447 -1.22 -18.00 -22.33
CA SER A 447 -1.95 -17.65 -23.55
C SER A 447 -1.26 -16.55 -24.37
N LYS A 448 -0.83 -15.45 -23.74
CA LYS A 448 -0.08 -14.38 -24.43
C LYS A 448 1.26 -14.89 -24.96
N SER A 449 1.95 -15.77 -24.22
CA SER A 449 3.20 -16.37 -24.70
C SER A 449 3.00 -17.25 -25.93
N ARG A 450 1.92 -18.05 -25.99
CA ARG A 450 1.59 -18.88 -27.15
C ARG A 450 1.21 -18.04 -28.36
N GLU A 451 0.49 -16.94 -28.17
CA GLU A 451 0.15 -16.01 -29.25
C GLU A 451 1.40 -15.40 -29.90
N ALA A 452 2.38 -14.98 -29.09
CA ALA A 452 3.67 -14.52 -29.59
C ALA A 452 4.44 -15.62 -30.36
N MET A 453 4.22 -16.90 -30.03
CA MET A 453 4.87 -18.05 -30.66
C MET A 453 4.10 -18.65 -31.85
N LYS A 454 2.93 -18.14 -32.24
CA LYS A 454 2.15 -18.67 -33.38
C LYS A 454 2.91 -18.65 -34.73
N GLY A 455 4.08 -18.02 -34.81
CA GLY A 455 5.01 -18.09 -35.95
C GLY A 455 6.09 -19.19 -35.89
N ALA A 456 6.27 -19.90 -34.77
CA ALA A 456 7.33 -20.90 -34.60
C ALA A 456 6.78 -22.33 -34.69
N LYS A 457 7.26 -23.12 -35.66
CA LYS A 457 6.76 -24.48 -35.98
C LYS A 457 7.13 -25.59 -34.97
N SER A 458 7.61 -25.26 -33.77
CA SER A 458 7.96 -26.29 -32.77
C SER A 458 6.74 -26.67 -31.92
N LYS A 459 6.35 -27.95 -31.97
CA LYS A 459 5.35 -28.49 -31.03
C LYS A 459 5.88 -28.33 -29.60
N PRO A 460 5.22 -27.55 -28.72
CA PRO A 460 5.64 -27.46 -27.33
C PRO A 460 5.40 -28.82 -26.66
N ASN A 461 6.39 -29.29 -25.90
CA ASN A 461 6.20 -30.42 -25.00
C ASN A 461 5.03 -30.08 -24.08
N MET A 462 3.99 -30.93 -24.05
CA MET A 462 2.89 -30.85 -23.09
C MET A 462 3.43 -31.09 -21.67
N ILE A 463 4.04 -30.07 -21.08
CA ILE A 463 4.15 -29.99 -19.63
C ILE A 463 2.71 -29.85 -19.13
N ASP A 464 2.35 -30.65 -18.12
CA ASP A 464 1.04 -30.58 -17.47
C ASP A 464 0.73 -29.12 -17.09
N ARG A 465 -0.35 -28.57 -17.64
CA ARG A 465 -0.73 -27.16 -17.47
C ARG A 465 -0.90 -26.82 -15.99
N GLN A 466 -1.47 -27.74 -15.22
CA GLN A 466 -1.67 -27.55 -13.78
C GLN A 466 -0.33 -27.43 -13.03
N HIS A 467 0.68 -28.17 -13.49
CA HIS A 467 2.03 -28.10 -12.95
C HIS A 467 2.68 -26.74 -13.23
N LEU A 468 2.54 -26.24 -14.46
CA LEU A 468 3.07 -24.93 -14.85
C LEU A 468 2.40 -23.80 -14.06
N ASP A 469 1.07 -23.84 -13.93
CA ASP A 469 0.31 -22.81 -13.20
C ASP A 469 0.72 -22.74 -11.74
N SER A 470 0.86 -23.92 -11.09
CA SER A 470 1.31 -24.01 -9.70
C SER A 470 2.76 -23.53 -9.55
N TRP A 471 3.64 -23.90 -10.48
CA TRP A 471 5.02 -23.42 -10.46
C TRP A 471 5.13 -21.90 -10.67
N LEU A 472 4.35 -21.31 -11.56
CA LEU A 472 4.33 -19.86 -11.78
C LEU A 472 3.81 -19.13 -10.53
N LEU A 473 2.76 -19.64 -9.90
CA LEU A 473 2.23 -19.08 -8.66
C LEU A 473 3.30 -19.04 -7.57
N ASP A 474 4.07 -20.11 -7.39
CA ASP A 474 5.23 -20.14 -6.48
C ASP A 474 6.23 -19.01 -6.78
N ARG A 475 6.57 -18.82 -8.06
CA ARG A 475 7.53 -17.80 -8.46
C ARG A 475 7.04 -16.40 -8.12
N PHE A 476 5.75 -16.09 -8.28
CA PHE A 476 5.23 -14.75 -7.98
C PHE A 476 5.51 -14.31 -6.53
N PHE A 477 5.58 -15.27 -5.60
CA PHE A 477 5.89 -15.01 -4.20
C PHE A 477 7.41 -14.97 -3.90
N PHE A 478 8.17 -15.92 -4.47
CA PHE A 478 9.55 -16.19 -4.03
C PHE A 478 10.64 -15.61 -4.92
N ASP A 479 10.37 -15.43 -6.22
CA ASP A 479 11.37 -14.89 -7.13
C ASP A 479 11.33 -13.35 -7.11
N GLN A 480 12.46 -12.72 -7.39
CA GLN A 480 12.51 -11.29 -7.63
C GLN A 480 12.04 -10.99 -9.05
N SER A 481 11.29 -9.90 -9.21
CA SER A 481 10.83 -9.47 -10.54
C SER A 481 11.95 -8.88 -11.39
N ASP A 482 12.96 -8.31 -10.74
CA ASP A 482 14.18 -7.74 -11.31
C ASP A 482 15.31 -7.80 -10.26
N LYS A 483 16.52 -7.33 -10.59
CA LYS A 483 17.66 -7.36 -9.66
C LYS A 483 17.51 -6.39 -8.48
N SER A 484 16.67 -5.37 -8.62
CA SER A 484 16.44 -4.28 -7.66
C SER A 484 15.30 -4.55 -6.69
N SER A 485 14.33 -5.38 -7.05
CA SER A 485 13.16 -5.69 -6.24
C SER A 485 13.47 -6.75 -5.20
N ILE A 486 12.82 -6.61 -4.05
CA ILE A 486 12.70 -7.66 -3.06
C ILE A 486 11.62 -8.66 -3.50
N SER A 487 11.76 -9.93 -3.15
CA SER A 487 10.70 -10.92 -3.37
C SER A 487 9.52 -10.62 -2.43
N VAL A 488 8.31 -11.05 -2.79
CA VAL A 488 7.12 -10.81 -1.98
C VAL A 488 7.28 -11.35 -0.55
N VAL A 489 7.83 -12.56 -0.40
CA VAL A 489 8.08 -13.20 0.91
C VAL A 489 9.07 -12.41 1.78
N GLU A 490 9.92 -11.55 1.20
CA GLU A 490 10.85 -10.73 1.98
C GLU A 490 10.18 -9.61 2.77
N ASN A 491 8.91 -9.31 2.46
CA ASN A 491 8.12 -8.38 3.25
C ASN A 491 7.62 -9.01 4.56
N MET A 492 7.59 -10.35 4.64
CA MET A 492 7.14 -11.06 5.84
C MET A 492 8.13 -10.91 6.98
N ARG A 493 7.59 -10.67 8.18
CA ARG A 493 8.32 -10.64 9.45
C ARG A 493 7.97 -11.88 10.24
N CYS A 494 8.98 -12.53 10.79
CA CYS A 494 8.79 -13.58 11.78
C CYS A 494 8.88 -12.97 13.19
N LEU A 495 7.81 -13.14 13.94
CA LEU A 495 7.65 -12.76 15.33
C LEU A 495 7.88 -14.01 16.18
N LYS A 496 8.88 -13.96 17.06
CA LYS A 496 9.07 -15.00 18.06
C LYS A 496 8.04 -14.79 19.15
N GLU A 497 7.15 -15.76 19.35
CA GLU A 497 6.25 -15.69 20.50
C GLU A 497 7.06 -15.92 21.77
N THR A 498 6.75 -15.15 22.82
CA THR A 498 7.20 -15.49 24.16
C THR A 498 6.71 -16.92 24.44
N PRO A 499 7.61 -17.85 24.76
CA PRO A 499 7.22 -19.23 25.01
C PRO A 499 6.20 -19.23 26.15
N CYS A 500 5.04 -19.83 25.91
CA CYS A 500 4.17 -20.23 27.00
C CYS A 500 4.95 -21.26 27.82
N GLU A 501 4.91 -21.20 29.16
CA GLU A 501 5.75 -22.00 30.05
C GLU A 501 5.68 -23.52 29.75
N ASP A 502 4.64 -23.97 29.05
CA ASP A 502 4.40 -25.36 28.69
C ASP A 502 4.92 -25.80 27.31
N SER A 503 5.36 -24.89 26.42
CA SER A 503 5.86 -25.26 25.08
C SER A 503 7.37 -25.08 24.93
N SER A 504 8.10 -26.20 24.93
CA SER A 504 9.56 -26.22 24.70
C SER A 504 9.96 -25.85 23.27
N MET A 505 9.01 -25.78 22.34
CA MET A 505 9.21 -25.34 20.97
C MET A 505 8.73 -23.90 20.83
N GLY A 506 9.66 -22.98 20.59
CA GLY A 506 9.31 -21.59 20.29
C GLY A 506 8.36 -21.53 19.08
N GLN A 507 7.13 -21.10 19.31
CA GLN A 507 6.17 -20.90 18.24
C GLN A 507 6.55 -19.60 17.51
N TYR A 508 6.73 -19.71 16.20
CA TYR A 508 6.97 -18.56 15.35
C TYR A 508 5.65 -18.16 14.69
N ARG A 509 5.32 -16.86 14.76
CA ARG A 509 4.21 -16.29 14.01
C ARG A 509 4.74 -15.43 12.88
N TYR A 510 4.05 -15.47 11.74
CA TYR A 510 4.42 -14.71 10.57
C TYR A 510 3.42 -13.57 10.36
N GLY A 511 3.92 -12.38 10.08
CA GLY A 511 3.09 -11.21 9.87
C GLY A 511 3.68 -10.20 8.90
N LEU A 512 2.87 -9.23 8.53
CA LEU A 512 3.23 -8.10 7.68
C LEU A 512 3.02 -6.80 8.43
N GLU A 513 3.84 -5.79 8.13
CA GLU A 513 3.59 -4.44 8.62
C GLU A 513 2.47 -3.79 7.79
N VAL A 514 1.25 -3.85 8.30
CA VAL A 514 0.03 -3.43 7.58
C VAL A 514 -0.43 -2.04 8.03
N LEU A 515 -0.07 -1.61 9.23
CA LEU A 515 -0.51 -0.34 9.84
C LEU A 515 0.65 0.64 10.03
N SER A 516 1.52 0.78 9.03
CA SER A 516 2.60 1.79 9.06
C SER A 516 2.01 3.19 9.20
N LYS A 517 2.56 4.01 10.11
CA LYS A 517 2.18 5.43 10.21
C LYS A 517 2.75 6.17 9.01
N LEU A 518 1.89 6.89 8.28
CA LEU A 518 2.34 7.82 7.24
C LEU A 518 3.06 9.00 7.89
N THR A 519 4.29 9.26 7.46
CA THR A 519 4.97 10.52 7.79
C THR A 519 4.56 11.61 6.80
N PHE A 520 4.63 12.87 7.20
CA PHE A 520 4.41 14.01 6.30
C PHE A 520 5.26 13.92 5.01
N ASN A 521 6.48 13.41 5.13
CA ASN A 521 7.37 13.17 3.99
C ASN A 521 6.86 12.08 3.04
N GLU A 522 6.15 11.07 3.53
CA GLU A 522 5.53 10.04 2.67
C GLU A 522 4.27 10.58 2.00
N THR A 523 3.44 11.38 2.69
CA THR A 523 2.32 12.13 2.06
C THR A 523 2.82 12.99 0.90
N ARG A 524 3.97 13.65 1.11
CA ARG A 524 4.66 14.46 0.11
C ARG A 524 5.13 13.61 -1.09
N ASP A 525 5.70 12.45 -0.83
CA ASP A 525 6.19 11.55 -1.88
C ASP A 525 5.01 10.98 -2.70
N ILE A 526 3.87 10.67 -2.06
CA ILE A 526 2.60 10.32 -2.74
C ILE A 526 2.15 11.45 -3.66
N LEU A 527 2.28 12.72 -3.24
CA LEU A 527 1.91 13.82 -4.12
C LEU A 527 2.89 13.99 -5.28
N CYS A 528 4.20 13.88 -5.04
CA CYS A 528 5.19 13.87 -6.10
C CYS A 528 4.88 12.76 -7.12
N GLU A 529 4.56 11.55 -6.66
CA GLU A 529 4.13 10.47 -7.53
C GLU A 529 2.82 10.79 -8.26
N SER A 530 1.79 11.31 -7.58
CA SER A 530 0.47 11.60 -8.19
C SER A 530 0.46 12.77 -9.18
N THR A 531 1.38 13.72 -9.03
CA THR A 531 1.62 14.85 -9.95
C THR A 531 2.50 14.40 -11.12
N HIS A 532 3.53 13.60 -10.85
CA HIS A 532 4.29 12.92 -11.90
C HIS A 532 3.43 11.94 -12.68
N ILE A 533 2.43 11.29 -12.08
CA ILE A 533 1.48 10.38 -12.75
C ILE A 533 0.68 11.13 -13.83
N VAL A 534 0.42 12.43 -13.74
CA VAL A 534 -0.27 13.16 -14.83
C VAL A 534 0.66 13.42 -16.00
N ASP A 535 1.92 13.81 -15.74
CA ASP A 535 2.94 13.98 -16.79
C ASP A 535 3.45 12.63 -17.33
N ASN A 536 3.31 11.54 -16.57
CA ASN A 536 3.87 10.21 -16.84
C ASN A 536 2.84 9.13 -17.19
N MET A 537 1.53 9.34 -16.98
CA MET A 537 0.47 8.49 -17.53
C MET A 537 0.45 8.50 -19.05
N ILE A 538 1.13 9.48 -19.68
CA ILE A 538 1.32 9.47 -21.12
C ILE A 538 2.48 8.54 -21.52
N VAL A 539 3.68 8.51 -20.91
CA VAL A 539 4.76 7.56 -21.34
C VAL A 539 5.89 7.30 -20.32
N THR A 540 5.73 7.27 -18.98
CA THR A 540 6.87 6.84 -18.12
C THR A 540 6.55 6.00 -16.87
N GLU A 541 5.52 5.14 -16.88
CA GLU A 541 5.73 3.88 -16.14
C GLU A 541 6.83 3.11 -16.88
N SER A 542 7.96 2.96 -16.20
CA SER A 542 9.21 2.38 -16.68
C SER A 542 8.99 1.22 -17.67
N LYS A 543 9.80 1.15 -18.73
CA LYS A 543 9.93 0.00 -19.65
C LYS A 543 10.21 -1.36 -18.96
N SER A 544 10.13 -1.45 -17.63
CA SER A 544 10.48 -2.58 -16.77
C SER A 544 9.30 -3.24 -16.04
N ALA A 545 8.07 -2.73 -16.10
CA ALA A 545 6.93 -3.40 -15.45
C ALA A 545 6.49 -4.64 -16.23
N THR A 546 7.25 -5.73 -16.09
CA THR A 546 6.94 -7.00 -16.76
C THR A 546 5.61 -7.57 -16.26
N PRO A 547 4.97 -8.47 -17.03
CA PRO A 547 3.79 -9.20 -16.56
C PRO A 547 4.03 -9.93 -15.23
N PHE A 548 5.27 -10.36 -15.00
CA PHE A 548 5.70 -10.97 -13.75
C PHE A 548 5.69 -9.97 -12.58
N HIS A 549 6.14 -8.73 -12.79
CA HIS A 549 6.05 -7.67 -11.78
C HIS A 549 4.59 -7.41 -11.38
N CYS A 550 3.67 -7.39 -12.34
CA CYS A 550 2.24 -7.26 -12.08
C CYS A 550 1.73 -8.42 -11.22
N ALA A 551 2.09 -9.66 -11.56
CA ALA A 551 1.69 -10.83 -10.78
C ALA A 551 2.28 -10.83 -9.35
N SER A 552 3.54 -10.45 -9.18
CA SER A 552 4.15 -10.27 -7.85
C SER A 552 3.45 -9.18 -7.03
N SER A 553 3.00 -8.10 -7.67
CA SER A 553 2.25 -7.03 -6.99
C SER A 553 0.89 -7.52 -6.44
N TRP A 554 0.19 -8.38 -7.20
CA TRP A 554 -1.03 -9.04 -6.74
C TRP A 554 -0.78 -10.07 -5.64
N ALA A 555 0.30 -10.84 -5.74
CA ALA A 555 0.72 -11.77 -4.69
C ALA A 555 0.99 -11.03 -3.37
N LEU A 556 1.70 -9.91 -3.42
CA LEU A 556 1.96 -9.07 -2.25
C LEU A 556 0.67 -8.47 -1.68
N THR A 557 -0.19 -7.91 -2.53
CA THR A 557 -1.49 -7.35 -2.12
C THR A 557 -2.37 -8.42 -1.46
N SER A 558 -2.35 -9.65 -1.96
CA SER A 558 -3.10 -10.77 -1.38
C SER A 558 -2.61 -11.12 0.03
N LEU A 559 -1.29 -11.07 0.30
CA LEU A 559 -0.78 -11.28 1.66
C LEU A 559 -1.17 -10.17 2.62
N TYR A 560 -1.15 -8.91 2.16
CA TYR A 560 -1.58 -7.78 2.98
C TYR A 560 -3.07 -7.89 3.32
N LEU A 561 -3.91 -8.21 2.33
CA LEU A 561 -5.36 -8.44 2.52
C LEU A 561 -5.64 -9.59 3.48
N ASP A 562 -4.91 -10.71 3.37
CA ASP A 562 -5.02 -11.82 4.32
C ASP A 562 -4.62 -11.38 5.74
N SER A 563 -3.55 -10.60 5.86
CA SER A 563 -3.07 -10.10 7.14
C SER A 563 -4.08 -9.17 7.82
N ILE A 564 -4.68 -8.23 7.08
CA ILE A 564 -5.69 -7.33 7.65
C ILE A 564 -7.00 -8.05 7.96
N SER A 565 -7.42 -9.02 7.14
CA SER A 565 -8.58 -9.87 7.43
C SER A 565 -8.38 -10.59 8.77
N MET A 566 -7.22 -11.21 8.98
CA MET A 566 -6.87 -11.85 10.25
C MET A 566 -6.80 -10.86 11.43
N LYS A 567 -6.36 -9.62 11.20
CA LYS A 567 -6.36 -8.58 12.26
C LYS A 567 -7.78 -8.20 12.67
N LEU A 568 -8.68 -7.99 11.70
CA LEU A 568 -10.10 -7.69 11.95
C LEU A 568 -10.79 -8.85 12.67
N LEU A 569 -10.52 -10.09 12.25
CA LEU A 569 -11.07 -11.29 12.91
C LEU A 569 -10.65 -11.37 14.38
N LYS A 570 -9.36 -11.13 14.68
CA LYS A 570 -8.86 -11.13 16.06
C LYS A 570 -9.45 -10.02 16.90
N LEU A 571 -9.55 -8.80 16.36
CA LEU A 571 -10.20 -7.70 17.05
C LEU A 571 -11.65 -8.07 17.41
N ARG A 572 -12.37 -8.67 16.47
CA ARG A 572 -13.72 -9.18 16.72
C ARG A 572 -13.76 -10.23 17.85
N GLU A 573 -12.87 -11.22 17.83
CA GLU A 573 -12.80 -12.25 18.89
C GLU A 573 -12.54 -11.65 20.29
N VAL A 574 -11.75 -10.57 20.35
CA VAL A 574 -11.46 -9.80 21.57
C VAL A 574 -12.71 -9.05 22.07
N PHE A 575 -13.49 -8.47 21.16
CA PHE A 575 -14.76 -7.80 21.45
C PHE A 575 -15.83 -8.79 21.93
N ASP A 576 -15.96 -9.95 21.28
CA ASP A 576 -16.91 -11.01 21.64
C ASP A 576 -16.61 -11.65 23.02
N GLY A 577 -15.51 -11.26 23.69
CA GLY A 577 -15.13 -11.77 25.01
C GLY A 577 -14.66 -13.23 25.01
N LYS A 578 -14.37 -13.80 23.83
CA LYS A 578 -13.85 -15.17 23.70
C LYS A 578 -12.38 -15.29 24.13
N VAL A 579 -11.72 -14.16 24.32
CA VAL A 579 -10.30 -14.03 24.59
C VAL A 579 -10.11 -13.41 25.97
N GLY A 580 -9.37 -14.09 26.87
CA GLY A 580 -9.14 -13.64 28.25
C GLY A 580 -8.48 -12.25 28.35
N ASP A 581 -8.65 -11.58 29.49
CA ASP A 581 -8.26 -10.16 29.69
C ASP A 581 -6.79 -9.85 29.37
N ALA A 582 -5.88 -10.81 29.53
CA ALA A 582 -4.47 -10.66 29.15
C ALA A 582 -4.26 -10.43 27.64
N ALA A 583 -5.08 -11.06 26.80
CA ALA A 583 -4.98 -10.90 25.35
C ALA A 583 -5.80 -9.70 24.83
N ARG A 584 -6.80 -9.22 25.59
CA ARG A 584 -7.38 -7.87 25.40
C ARG A 584 -6.31 -6.79 25.56
N GLN A 585 -5.51 -6.87 26.62
CA GLN A 585 -4.43 -5.92 26.89
C GLN A 585 -3.35 -5.97 25.79
N SER A 586 -2.93 -7.16 25.34
CA SER A 586 -1.98 -7.27 24.22
C SER A 586 -2.52 -6.79 22.86
N CYS A 587 -3.84 -6.81 22.64
CA CYS A 587 -4.44 -6.36 21.37
C CYS A 587 -4.74 -4.86 21.36
N MET A 588 -4.96 -4.26 22.54
CA MET A 588 -5.48 -2.90 22.72
C MET A 588 -4.55 -1.91 23.45
N SER A 589 -3.47 -2.32 24.12
CA SER A 589 -2.60 -1.43 24.93
C SER A 589 -1.80 -0.40 24.13
N ALA A 590 -2.45 0.68 23.71
CA ALA A 590 -1.85 1.79 22.96
C ALA A 590 -0.87 2.67 23.76
N GLU A 591 -0.55 2.38 25.03
CA GLU A 591 -0.05 3.41 25.95
C GLU A 591 1.13 2.98 26.83
N SER A 592 2.24 2.56 26.21
CA SER A 592 3.56 2.71 26.84
C SER A 592 4.42 3.64 25.99
N PRO A 593 4.67 4.91 26.43
CA PRO A 593 5.28 5.96 25.61
C PRO A 593 6.75 5.73 25.19
N GLY A 594 7.36 4.58 25.52
CA GLY A 594 8.80 4.37 25.35
C GLY A 594 9.24 3.58 24.11
N ASP A 595 8.54 2.50 23.75
CA ASP A 595 9.02 1.55 22.71
C ASP A 595 7.89 0.72 22.03
N SER A 596 6.62 1.00 22.33
CA SER A 596 5.48 0.11 22.01
C SER A 596 4.81 0.33 20.65
N ASP A 597 5.11 1.43 19.96
CA ASP A 597 4.47 1.81 18.68
C ASP A 597 4.67 0.77 17.55
N ARG A 598 5.67 -0.11 17.67
CA ARG A 598 6.01 -1.15 16.67
C ARG A 598 5.19 -2.42 16.76
N ALA A 599 4.64 -2.76 17.93
CA ALA A 599 3.88 -4.00 18.09
C ALA A 599 2.52 -3.95 17.37
N TYR A 600 1.95 -2.75 17.21
CA TYR A 600 0.66 -2.53 16.57
C TYR A 600 0.69 -2.64 15.04
N SER A 601 1.85 -2.41 14.40
CA SER A 601 1.92 -2.34 12.95
C SER A 601 1.87 -3.72 12.27
N ILE A 602 2.20 -4.80 12.99
CA ILE A 602 2.31 -6.14 12.40
C ILE A 602 0.99 -6.92 12.54
N ALA A 603 0.36 -7.22 11.41
CA ALA A 603 -0.78 -8.12 11.33
C ALA A 603 -0.34 -9.53 10.91
N GLN A 604 -0.94 -10.55 11.49
CA GLN A 604 -0.57 -11.94 11.23
C GLN A 604 -1.18 -12.45 9.94
N ILE A 605 -0.40 -13.19 9.16
CA ILE A 605 -0.91 -13.93 8.00
C ILE A 605 -1.65 -15.17 8.51
N SER A 606 -2.68 -15.62 7.79
CA SER A 606 -3.38 -16.85 8.11
C SER A 606 -2.41 -18.02 8.21
N SER A 607 -2.65 -18.91 9.18
CA SER A 607 -1.81 -20.10 9.38
C SER A 607 -1.76 -20.98 8.14
N LYS A 608 -2.88 -21.12 7.41
CA LYS A 608 -2.96 -21.87 6.14
C LYS A 608 -1.95 -21.34 5.11
N LEU A 609 -1.93 -20.02 4.90
CA LEU A 609 -1.06 -19.40 3.91
C LEU A 609 0.40 -19.40 4.37
N ALA A 610 0.66 -19.15 5.66
CA ALA A 610 1.99 -19.26 6.24
C ALA A 610 2.57 -20.69 6.09
N ILE A 611 1.81 -21.73 6.46
CA ILE A 611 2.18 -23.14 6.30
C ILE A 611 2.45 -23.48 4.83
N ALA A 612 1.58 -23.03 3.93
CA ALA A 612 1.74 -23.24 2.49
C ALA A 612 3.02 -22.60 1.93
N MET A 613 3.33 -21.36 2.33
CA MET A 613 4.54 -20.65 1.89
C MET A 613 5.81 -21.25 2.50
N LEU A 614 5.77 -21.68 3.75
CA LEU A 614 6.91 -22.32 4.40
C LEU A 614 7.14 -23.73 3.87
N ASP A 615 6.11 -24.37 3.31
CA ASP A 615 6.08 -25.81 3.00
C ASP A 615 6.23 -26.68 4.27
N GLU A 616 5.75 -26.16 5.41
CA GLU A 616 5.61 -26.96 6.63
C GLU A 616 4.47 -27.95 6.41
N GLU A 617 4.70 -29.22 6.75
CA GLU A 617 3.61 -30.18 6.82
C GLU A 617 3.12 -30.19 8.26
N SER A 618 1.80 -30.25 8.46
CA SER A 618 1.23 -30.64 9.74
C SER A 618 1.52 -32.13 9.93
N ASP A 619 2.73 -32.42 10.40
CA ASP A 619 3.32 -33.75 10.61
C ASP A 619 2.44 -34.62 11.50
N THR A 620 1.40 -35.22 10.93
CA THR A 620 0.51 -36.10 11.68
C THR A 620 0.60 -37.55 11.22
N LYS A 621 1.07 -37.89 10.01
CA LYS A 621 0.99 -39.29 9.51
C LYS A 621 2.07 -39.83 8.55
N SER A 622 3.22 -39.20 8.29
CA SER A 622 4.19 -39.77 7.32
C SER A 622 5.63 -39.90 7.81
N SER A 623 6.28 -40.98 7.41
CA SER A 623 7.68 -41.36 7.67
C SER A 623 8.72 -40.46 6.98
N ASP A 624 8.37 -39.22 6.62
CA ASP A 624 9.18 -38.31 5.80
C ASP A 624 9.75 -37.16 6.66
N SER A 625 10.18 -37.53 7.87
CA SER A 625 10.84 -36.62 8.81
C SER A 625 12.09 -36.01 8.17
N ARG A 626 12.33 -34.71 8.39
CA ARG A 626 13.54 -34.03 7.93
C ARG A 626 14.78 -34.86 8.32
N PRO A 627 15.65 -35.22 7.36
CA PRO A 627 16.88 -35.92 7.67
C PRO A 627 17.73 -35.11 8.66
N SER A 628 18.02 -35.68 9.83
CA SER A 628 18.82 -35.02 10.86
C SER A 628 20.31 -35.22 10.60
N HIS A 629 21.11 -34.25 11.06
CA HIS A 629 22.56 -34.36 11.07
C HIS A 629 23.00 -35.66 11.75
N GLY A 630 23.96 -36.37 11.15
CA GLY A 630 24.47 -37.64 11.66
C GLY A 630 23.70 -38.89 11.22
N THR A 631 22.47 -38.75 10.73
CA THR A 631 21.70 -39.89 10.23
C THR A 631 22.37 -40.52 9.01
N ILE A 632 22.27 -41.86 8.89
CA ILE A 632 22.85 -42.58 7.76
C ILE A 632 21.80 -42.74 6.65
N VAL A 633 22.13 -42.29 5.44
CA VAL A 633 21.28 -42.41 4.25
C VAL A 633 21.93 -43.31 3.20
N GLY A 634 21.12 -44.16 2.56
CA GLY A 634 21.57 -44.93 1.39
C GLY A 634 21.78 -44.03 0.18
N LEU A 635 22.96 -44.10 -0.43
CA LEU A 635 23.35 -43.39 -1.66
C LEU A 635 23.03 -44.23 -2.90
N VAL A 636 23.10 -45.57 -2.79
CA VAL A 636 22.81 -46.50 -3.89
C VAL A 636 21.33 -46.44 -4.29
N GLY A 637 21.07 -46.39 -5.60
CA GLY A 637 19.71 -46.32 -6.15
C GLY A 637 19.06 -44.93 -6.10
N LYS A 638 19.78 -43.92 -5.61
CA LYS A 638 19.34 -42.51 -5.62
C LYS A 638 20.25 -41.67 -6.51
N PRO A 639 19.76 -40.55 -7.08
CA PRO A 639 20.61 -39.59 -7.75
C PRO A 639 21.53 -38.93 -6.72
N ALA A 640 22.76 -39.44 -6.62
CA ALA A 640 23.82 -38.97 -5.75
C ALA A 640 24.96 -38.42 -6.62
N PHE A 641 25.33 -37.16 -6.41
CA PHE A 641 26.36 -36.49 -7.20
C PHE A 641 27.58 -36.25 -6.31
N PRO A 642 28.76 -36.80 -6.63
CA PRO A 642 29.99 -36.45 -5.94
C PRO A 642 30.32 -34.98 -6.23
N CYS A 643 30.60 -34.22 -5.19
CA CYS A 643 30.94 -32.80 -5.27
C CYS A 643 31.89 -32.41 -4.13
N VAL A 644 32.53 -31.27 -4.27
CA VAL A 644 33.40 -30.68 -3.24
C VAL A 644 32.88 -29.29 -2.89
N CYS A 645 32.94 -28.92 -1.62
CA CYS A 645 32.67 -27.56 -1.18
C CYS A 645 33.80 -27.03 -0.31
N GLU A 646 33.94 -25.71 -0.30
CA GLU A 646 34.76 -25.01 0.68
C GLU A 646 34.06 -25.03 2.04
N VAL A 647 34.83 -25.30 3.09
CA VAL A 647 34.33 -25.39 4.47
C VAL A 647 34.94 -24.26 5.28
N SER A 648 34.06 -23.38 5.79
CA SER A 648 34.47 -22.38 6.77
C SER A 648 34.92 -23.04 8.07
N PRO A 649 35.91 -22.48 8.80
CA PRO A 649 36.37 -23.00 10.08
C PRO A 649 35.23 -23.26 11.09
N SER A 650 34.14 -22.48 11.02
CA SER A 650 32.96 -22.63 11.89
C SER A 650 32.17 -23.93 11.67
N PHE A 651 32.33 -24.59 10.52
CA PHE A 651 31.59 -25.80 10.15
C PHE A 651 32.43 -27.08 10.21
N VAL A 652 33.71 -26.99 10.57
CA VAL A 652 34.63 -28.15 10.58
C VAL A 652 34.15 -29.26 11.53
N SER A 653 33.52 -28.88 12.65
CA SER A 653 32.97 -29.81 13.64
C SER A 653 31.83 -30.69 13.12
N LEU A 654 31.23 -30.35 11.98
CA LEU A 654 30.17 -31.15 11.37
C LEU A 654 30.70 -32.41 10.67
N PHE A 655 32.00 -32.46 10.36
CA PHE A 655 32.60 -33.54 9.57
C PHE A 655 33.40 -34.50 10.44
N THR A 656 33.58 -35.74 9.96
CA THR A 656 34.46 -36.71 10.64
C THR A 656 35.96 -36.47 10.40
N GLY A 657 36.31 -35.51 9.54
CA GLY A 657 37.69 -35.15 9.19
C GLY A 657 38.36 -36.09 8.19
N ARG A 658 37.69 -37.17 7.76
CA ARG A 658 38.30 -38.22 6.93
C ARG A 658 38.44 -37.88 5.46
N THR A 659 37.65 -36.93 4.97
CA THR A 659 37.52 -36.60 3.53
C THR A 659 37.79 -35.12 3.26
N CYS A 660 38.59 -34.52 4.14
CA CYS A 660 38.97 -33.13 4.13
C CYS A 660 40.37 -32.95 3.56
N ILE A 661 40.54 -32.00 2.64
CA ILE A 661 41.83 -31.63 2.05
C ILE A 661 42.04 -30.14 2.30
N SER A 662 43.15 -29.76 2.93
CA SER A 662 43.53 -28.36 3.08
C SER A 662 44.55 -27.99 2.01
N ASN A 663 44.26 -26.98 1.20
CA ASN A 663 45.19 -26.45 0.21
C ASN A 663 45.19 -24.92 0.26
N GLU A 664 46.37 -24.30 0.34
CA GLU A 664 46.54 -22.84 0.40
C GLU A 664 45.71 -22.15 1.51
N GLY A 665 45.51 -22.84 2.64
CA GLY A 665 44.69 -22.34 3.75
C GLY A 665 43.18 -22.46 3.56
N ILE A 666 42.73 -22.97 2.41
CA ILE A 666 41.32 -23.27 2.13
C ILE A 666 41.06 -24.75 2.43
N GLN A 667 40.02 -25.02 3.22
CA GLN A 667 39.61 -26.37 3.59
C GLN A 667 38.51 -26.86 2.65
N TRP A 668 38.79 -27.93 1.92
CA TRP A 668 37.88 -28.55 0.95
C TRP A 668 37.34 -29.87 1.48
N GLN A 669 36.05 -30.11 1.30
CA GLN A 669 35.38 -31.28 1.82
C GLN A 669 34.62 -32.00 0.72
N SER A 670 34.93 -33.30 0.53
CA SER A 670 34.26 -34.15 -0.44
C SER A 670 32.92 -34.64 0.11
N LEU A 671 31.85 -34.50 -0.68
CA LEU A 671 30.47 -34.78 -0.29
C LEU A 671 29.69 -35.44 -1.43
N TYR A 672 28.58 -36.08 -1.08
CA TYR A 672 27.55 -36.47 -2.02
C TYR A 672 26.32 -35.57 -1.85
N LEU A 673 25.92 -34.92 -2.94
CA LEU A 673 24.63 -34.26 -3.03
C LEU A 673 23.56 -35.27 -3.44
N VAL A 674 22.62 -35.54 -2.55
CA VAL A 674 21.56 -36.55 -2.74
C VAL A 674 20.20 -35.88 -2.64
N VAL A 675 19.29 -36.24 -3.54
CA VAL A 675 17.88 -35.84 -3.45
C VAL A 675 17.06 -36.95 -2.79
N VAL A 676 16.42 -36.63 -1.67
CA VAL A 676 15.55 -37.55 -0.91
C VAL A 676 14.21 -36.88 -0.67
N GLY A 677 13.17 -37.37 -1.35
CA GLY A 677 11.83 -36.80 -1.26
C GLY A 677 11.82 -35.31 -1.65
N ARG A 678 11.42 -34.46 -0.69
CA ARG A 678 11.40 -32.99 -0.81
C ARG A 678 12.69 -32.29 -0.37
N TYR A 679 13.70 -33.05 0.06
CA TYR A 679 14.95 -32.52 0.60
C TYR A 679 16.14 -32.77 -0.33
N GLY A 680 17.03 -31.80 -0.40
CA GLY A 680 18.42 -32.00 -0.80
C GLY A 680 19.26 -32.24 0.44
N ILE A 681 20.19 -33.19 0.34
CA ILE A 681 21.04 -33.62 1.45
C ILE A 681 22.49 -33.57 0.97
N PHE A 682 23.38 -33.02 1.80
CA PHE A 682 24.81 -33.28 1.67
C PHE A 682 25.20 -34.39 2.64
N ALA A 683 25.79 -35.45 2.11
CA ALA A 683 26.22 -36.60 2.87
C ALA A 683 27.72 -36.85 2.72
N GLU A 684 28.40 -37.08 3.84
CA GLU A 684 29.78 -37.56 3.88
C GLU A 684 29.80 -39.08 3.63
N PRO A 685 30.62 -39.60 2.71
CA PRO A 685 30.69 -41.04 2.48
C PRO A 685 31.20 -41.77 3.72
N ASN A 686 30.55 -42.87 4.11
CA ASN A 686 31.00 -43.66 5.24
C ASN A 686 32.13 -44.61 4.81
N SER A 687 33.33 -44.44 5.39
CA SER A 687 34.51 -45.24 5.07
C SER A 687 34.45 -46.71 5.54
N SER A 688 33.47 -47.07 6.38
CA SER A 688 33.40 -48.38 7.05
C SER A 688 32.45 -49.39 6.41
N GLY A 689 31.79 -49.08 5.30
CA GLY A 689 30.73 -49.96 4.76
C GLY A 689 30.76 -50.12 3.24
N ALA A 690 30.87 -51.37 2.79
CA ALA A 690 30.67 -51.83 1.40
C ALA A 690 29.23 -51.61 0.85
N GLY A 691 28.41 -50.77 1.51
CA GLY A 691 26.97 -50.66 1.28
C GLY A 691 26.49 -49.32 0.70
N GLY A 692 27.40 -48.46 0.21
CA GLY A 692 27.06 -47.17 -0.40
C GLY A 692 26.13 -46.31 0.47
N LYS A 693 26.49 -46.14 1.74
CA LYS A 693 25.79 -45.30 2.71
C LYS A 693 26.60 -44.03 2.98
N GLY A 694 25.92 -42.91 3.23
CA GLY A 694 26.52 -41.64 3.62
C GLY A 694 25.92 -41.09 4.91
N ARG A 695 26.72 -40.40 5.72
CA ARG A 695 26.29 -39.68 6.92
C ARG A 695 25.79 -38.29 6.51
N VAL A 696 24.56 -37.95 6.88
CA VAL A 696 23.98 -36.61 6.62
C VAL A 696 24.77 -35.55 7.37
N ILE A 697 25.26 -34.55 6.64
CA ILE A 697 25.90 -33.36 7.20
C ILE A 697 24.86 -32.27 7.39
N THR A 698 24.09 -31.98 6.33
CA THR A 698 23.06 -30.95 6.32
C THR A 698 21.95 -31.34 5.34
N ALA A 699 20.75 -30.83 5.60
CA ALA A 699 19.57 -31.04 4.76
C ALA A 699 18.81 -29.73 4.58
N PHE A 700 18.34 -29.50 3.35
CA PHE A 700 17.64 -28.28 2.94
C PHE A 700 16.42 -28.62 2.07
N ARG A 701 15.41 -27.75 2.09
CA ARG A 701 14.18 -27.96 1.30
C ARG A 701 14.44 -27.59 -0.16
N LEU A 702 14.03 -28.46 -1.08
CA LEU A 702 14.22 -28.21 -2.52
C LEU A 702 13.39 -27.02 -3.02
N ALA A 703 12.22 -26.76 -2.42
CA ALA A 703 11.40 -25.59 -2.78
C ALA A 703 12.11 -24.26 -2.46
N CYS A 704 13.01 -24.26 -1.47
CA CYS A 704 13.79 -23.10 -1.04
C CYS A 704 15.10 -22.93 -1.81
N LEU A 705 15.44 -23.87 -2.69
CA LEU A 705 16.69 -23.86 -3.44
C LEU A 705 16.54 -23.16 -4.80
N ALA A 706 17.58 -22.45 -5.21
CA ALA A 706 17.82 -22.02 -6.58
C ALA A 706 19.20 -22.52 -7.01
N VAL A 707 19.30 -23.05 -8.23
CA VAL A 707 20.52 -23.63 -8.78
C VAL A 707 20.92 -22.83 -10.01
N LYS A 708 22.15 -22.33 -10.02
CA LYS A 708 22.69 -21.58 -11.16
C LYS A 708 24.05 -22.14 -11.57
N LYS A 709 24.23 -22.38 -12.87
CA LYS A 709 25.56 -22.69 -13.42
C LYS A 709 26.41 -21.43 -13.38
N ASP A 710 27.64 -21.55 -12.93
CA ASP A 710 28.56 -20.42 -12.97
C ASP A 710 29.09 -20.21 -14.39
N THR A 711 28.57 -19.20 -15.06
CA THR A 711 29.02 -18.82 -16.40
C THR A 711 30.36 -18.09 -16.40
N THR A 712 30.84 -17.59 -15.25
CA THR A 712 32.13 -16.90 -15.16
C THR A 712 33.30 -17.88 -15.22
N SER A 713 33.12 -19.08 -14.67
CA SER A 713 34.11 -20.18 -14.74
C SER A 713 34.41 -20.66 -16.18
N LEU A 714 33.51 -20.44 -17.15
CA LEU A 714 33.74 -20.79 -18.56
C LEU A 714 34.86 -19.96 -19.22
N ALA A 715 35.26 -18.84 -18.63
CA ALA A 715 36.35 -18.01 -19.17
C ALA A 715 37.76 -18.58 -18.86
N ASN A 716 37.89 -19.51 -17.91
CA ASN A 716 39.17 -20.04 -17.46
C ASN A 716 39.29 -21.54 -17.77
N ASN A 717 39.61 -21.88 -19.03
CA ASN A 717 39.70 -23.26 -19.55
C ASN A 717 40.85 -24.10 -18.96
N LYS A 718 41.56 -23.63 -17.93
CA LYS A 718 42.75 -24.30 -17.38
C LYS A 718 42.43 -25.48 -16.47
N THR A 719 41.21 -25.59 -15.93
CA THR A 719 40.79 -26.70 -15.08
C THR A 719 39.52 -27.37 -15.62
N PRO A 720 39.38 -28.70 -15.47
CA PRO A 720 38.15 -29.40 -15.84
C PRO A 720 36.99 -29.12 -14.87
N ALA A 721 37.32 -28.72 -13.64
CA ALA A 721 36.35 -28.48 -12.58
C ALA A 721 35.30 -27.42 -12.97
N ARG A 722 34.03 -27.66 -12.60
CA ARG A 722 32.93 -26.73 -12.87
C ARG A 722 32.17 -26.40 -11.60
N ARG A 723 31.84 -25.12 -11.46
CA ARG A 723 31.15 -24.55 -10.30
C ARG A 723 29.65 -24.47 -10.54
N LEU A 724 28.87 -24.98 -9.57
CA LEU A 724 27.44 -24.70 -9.43
C LEU A 724 27.24 -23.79 -8.21
N LEU A 725 26.48 -22.74 -8.41
CA LEU A 725 26.08 -21.81 -7.35
C LEU A 725 24.71 -22.24 -6.84
N LEU A 726 24.65 -22.60 -5.57
CA LEU A 726 23.40 -22.86 -4.86
C LEU A 726 23.03 -21.63 -4.06
N ALA A 727 21.80 -21.15 -4.23
CA ALA A 727 21.21 -20.15 -3.37
C ALA A 727 20.03 -20.78 -2.62
N HIS A 728 19.98 -20.58 -1.32
CA HIS A 728 18.91 -21.05 -0.45
C HIS A 728 18.23 -19.85 0.20
N ALA A 729 16.91 -19.83 0.10
CA ALA A 729 16.07 -18.71 0.52
C ALA A 729 15.00 -19.23 1.47
N SER A 730 15.04 -18.80 2.74
CA SER A 730 14.18 -19.34 3.81
C SER A 730 13.73 -18.24 4.76
N LEU A 731 12.61 -18.46 5.45
CA LEU A 731 12.18 -17.64 6.57
C LEU A 731 12.84 -18.07 7.90
N ASP A 732 13.56 -19.20 7.90
CA ASP A 732 14.36 -19.63 9.04
C ASP A 732 15.54 -18.65 9.27
N PRO A 733 15.72 -18.09 10.49
CA PRO A 733 16.91 -17.29 10.83
C PRO A 733 18.22 -17.98 10.51
N ASN A 734 18.24 -19.31 10.64
CA ASN A 734 19.44 -20.10 10.54
C ASN A 734 19.45 -20.79 9.18
N PRO A 735 20.31 -20.36 8.24
CA PRO A 735 20.43 -21.09 7.00
C PRO A 735 20.90 -22.53 7.28
N PRO A 736 20.59 -23.50 6.40
CA PRO A 736 21.11 -24.84 6.53
C PRO A 736 22.63 -24.79 6.66
N ALA A 737 23.21 -25.66 7.50
CA ALA A 737 24.65 -25.71 7.67
C ALA A 737 25.37 -25.83 6.32
N LEU A 738 26.56 -25.25 6.19
CA LEU A 738 27.34 -25.05 4.96
C LEU A 738 26.87 -23.91 4.03
N PHE A 739 25.64 -23.43 4.16
CA PHE A 739 25.23 -22.23 3.43
C PHE A 739 25.69 -20.98 4.19
N VAL A 740 26.43 -20.12 3.50
CA VAL A 740 26.92 -18.86 4.04
C VAL A 740 25.85 -17.80 3.81
N ALA A 741 25.37 -17.18 4.87
CA ALA A 741 24.41 -16.07 4.76
C ALA A 741 25.01 -14.97 3.87
N GLU A 742 24.22 -14.48 2.91
CA GLU A 742 24.61 -13.29 2.15
C GLU A 742 24.69 -12.13 3.15
N THR A 743 25.88 -11.60 3.38
CA THR A 743 26.06 -10.34 4.09
C THR A 743 25.42 -9.25 3.24
N ARG A 744 24.12 -9.00 3.44
CA ARG A 744 23.47 -7.83 2.85
C ARG A 744 24.27 -6.60 3.24
N SER A 745 24.35 -5.64 2.32
CA SER A 745 24.95 -4.32 2.58
C SER A 745 24.43 -3.78 3.91
N LYS A 746 25.24 -2.94 4.56
CA LYS A 746 25.08 -2.35 5.90
C LYS A 746 23.80 -1.51 6.09
N GLU A 747 22.63 -1.98 5.68
CA GLU A 747 21.37 -1.42 6.15
C GLU A 747 21.26 -1.68 7.64
N PRO A 748 20.92 -0.66 8.44
CA PRO A 748 20.95 -0.74 9.88
C PRO A 748 20.05 -1.88 10.37
N ARG A 749 20.63 -2.77 11.18
CA ARG A 749 19.99 -3.91 11.86
C ARG A 749 18.90 -3.49 12.87
N ASN A 750 18.50 -2.22 12.92
CA ASN A 750 17.58 -1.63 13.92
C ASN A 750 16.10 -2.08 13.83
N ARG A 751 15.80 -3.17 13.11
CA ARG A 751 14.45 -3.74 13.06
C ARG A 751 14.53 -5.18 13.56
N ASP A 752 14.11 -5.43 14.80
CA ASP A 752 14.15 -6.70 15.54
C ASP A 752 13.29 -7.85 14.96
N GLY A 753 12.85 -7.74 13.71
CA GLY A 753 12.12 -8.80 13.02
C GLY A 753 13.09 -9.79 12.36
N LEU A 754 12.86 -11.08 12.56
CA LEU A 754 13.52 -12.14 11.79
C LEU A 754 13.20 -11.94 10.30
N ARG A 755 14.23 -11.58 9.52
CA ARG A 755 14.13 -11.36 8.07
C ARG A 755 14.37 -12.66 7.32
N PHE A 756 13.75 -12.75 6.14
CA PHE A 756 14.05 -13.75 5.13
C PHE A 756 15.56 -13.86 4.89
N THR A 757 16.11 -15.05 5.12
CA THR A 757 17.53 -15.33 4.98
C THR A 757 17.82 -15.82 3.57
N ARG A 758 18.75 -15.15 2.91
CA ARG A 758 19.38 -15.66 1.68
C ARG A 758 20.77 -16.12 2.03
N SER A 759 21.10 -17.31 1.57
CA SER A 759 22.38 -17.93 1.83
C SER A 759 22.87 -18.64 0.58
N ARG A 760 24.19 -18.71 0.40
CA ARG A 760 24.82 -19.28 -0.79
C ARG A 760 25.78 -20.38 -0.42
N MET A 761 25.95 -21.30 -1.34
CA MET A 761 26.95 -22.35 -1.27
C MET A 761 27.51 -22.61 -2.66
N ASP A 762 28.83 -22.63 -2.76
CA ASP A 762 29.54 -22.93 -3.99
C ASP A 762 29.89 -24.43 -3.99
N LEU A 763 29.43 -25.13 -5.03
CA LEU A 763 29.75 -26.54 -5.25
C LEU A 763 30.64 -26.70 -6.45
N TRP A 764 31.66 -27.54 -6.31
CA TRP A 764 32.59 -27.89 -7.37
C TRP A 764 32.41 -29.35 -7.76
N PHE A 765 32.37 -29.58 -9.07
CA PHE A 765 32.31 -30.90 -9.68
C PHE A 765 33.57 -31.14 -10.48
N GLU A 766 33.97 -32.40 -10.60
CA GLU A 766 35.18 -32.84 -11.31
C GLU A 766 35.22 -32.33 -12.75
N ASP A 767 34.09 -32.41 -13.46
CA ASP A 767 33.97 -32.00 -14.86
C ASP A 767 32.63 -31.33 -15.19
N ALA A 768 32.52 -30.88 -16.45
CA ALA A 768 31.31 -30.27 -16.96
C ALA A 768 30.13 -31.24 -17.10
N ASN A 769 30.38 -32.52 -17.35
CA ASN A 769 29.32 -33.52 -17.51
C ASN A 769 28.62 -33.77 -16.18
N ALA A 770 29.39 -33.97 -15.11
CA ALA A 770 28.91 -34.11 -13.74
C ALA A 770 28.13 -32.87 -13.29
N ALA A 771 28.68 -31.67 -13.48
CA ALA A 771 27.99 -30.43 -13.14
C ALA A 771 26.69 -30.24 -13.95
N ASN A 772 26.71 -30.54 -15.25
CA ASN A 772 25.54 -30.42 -16.12
C ASN A 772 24.45 -31.43 -15.73
N HIS A 773 24.84 -32.67 -15.42
CA HIS A 773 23.94 -33.73 -14.99
C HIS A 773 23.30 -33.41 -13.64
N ALA A 774 24.11 -33.01 -12.65
CA ALA A 774 23.65 -32.57 -11.33
C ALA A 774 22.69 -31.38 -11.46
N CYS A 775 23.08 -30.32 -12.20
CA CYS A 775 22.23 -29.16 -12.42
C CYS A 775 20.91 -29.52 -13.09
N LYS A 776 20.90 -30.39 -14.12
CA LYS A 776 19.68 -30.82 -14.81
C LYS A 776 18.72 -31.53 -13.87
N ILE A 777 19.23 -32.50 -13.09
CA ILE A 777 18.40 -33.27 -12.16
C ILE A 777 17.90 -32.39 -11.01
N LEU A 778 18.78 -31.58 -10.40
CA LEU A 778 18.40 -30.67 -9.32
C LEU A 778 17.37 -29.66 -9.78
N SER A 779 17.58 -28.99 -10.91
CA SER A 779 16.61 -28.03 -11.44
C SER A 779 15.25 -28.68 -11.68
N GLY A 780 15.20 -29.90 -12.23
CA GLY A 780 13.93 -30.64 -12.39
C GLY A 780 13.24 -30.96 -11.06
N LYS A 781 14.01 -31.36 -10.03
CA LYS A 781 13.48 -31.65 -8.70
C LYS A 781 13.03 -30.40 -7.95
N VAL A 782 13.78 -29.29 -8.08
CA VAL A 782 13.43 -27.97 -7.54
C VAL A 782 12.14 -27.45 -8.17
N ILE A 783 12.00 -27.52 -9.50
CA ILE A 783 10.77 -27.14 -10.21
C ILE A 783 9.59 -27.96 -9.68
N LYS A 784 9.75 -29.28 -9.51
CA LYS A 784 8.71 -30.14 -8.97
C LYS A 784 8.33 -29.78 -7.53
N ALA A 785 9.31 -29.50 -6.67
CA ALA A 785 9.08 -29.11 -5.28
C ALA A 785 8.37 -27.75 -5.20
N ARG A 786 8.80 -26.77 -5.98
CA ARG A 786 8.17 -25.45 -6.09
C ARG A 786 6.74 -25.54 -6.63
N ALA A 787 6.48 -26.37 -7.63
CA ALA A 787 5.12 -26.61 -8.12
C ALA A 787 4.21 -27.22 -7.04
N LYS A 788 4.72 -28.17 -6.24
CA LYS A 788 3.97 -28.72 -5.09
C LYS A 788 3.64 -27.62 -4.08
N ARG A 789 4.60 -26.74 -3.75
CA ARG A 789 4.38 -25.60 -2.85
C ARG A 789 3.37 -24.61 -3.43
N GLY A 790 3.48 -24.26 -4.71
CA GLY A 790 2.49 -23.45 -5.40
C GLY A 790 1.08 -24.04 -5.42
N GLY A 791 0.96 -25.37 -5.51
CA GLY A 791 -0.32 -26.05 -5.33
C GLY A 791 -0.90 -25.88 -3.92
N LYS A 792 -0.05 -25.92 -2.87
CA LYS A 792 -0.46 -25.59 -1.49
C LYS A 792 -0.87 -24.12 -1.34
N ILE A 793 -0.12 -23.20 -1.94
CA ILE A 793 -0.44 -21.76 -1.94
C ILE A 793 -1.80 -21.54 -2.61
N LYS A 794 -2.05 -22.18 -3.77
CA LYS A 794 -3.35 -22.14 -4.43
C LYS A 794 -4.48 -22.63 -3.53
N ALA A 795 -4.27 -23.72 -2.80
CA ALA A 795 -5.27 -24.25 -1.87
C ALA A 795 -5.45 -23.41 -0.60
N ALA A 796 -4.48 -22.55 -0.24
CA ALA A 796 -4.60 -21.63 0.89
C ALA A 796 -5.26 -20.29 0.50
N LEU A 797 -5.16 -19.91 -0.77
CA LEU A 797 -5.82 -18.72 -1.35
C LEU A 797 -7.29 -18.96 -1.70
N LEU A 798 -7.70 -20.23 -1.86
CA LEU A 798 -9.08 -20.68 -2.01
C LEU A 798 -9.66 -21.04 -0.63
#